data_AF-A0A3N1TV35-F1
#
_entry.id   AF-A0A3N1TV35-F1
#
_cell.length_a   1.000
_cell.length_b   1.000
_cell.length_c   1.000
_cell.angle_alpha   90.00
_cell.angle_beta   90.00
_cell.angle_gamma   90.00
#
_symmetry.space_group_name_H-M   'P 1'
#
loop_
_entity.id
_entity.type
_entity.pdbx_description
1 polymer ?
#
loop_
_entity_poly.entity_id
_entity_poly.type
_entity_poly.pdbx_seq_one_letter_code
_entity_poly.pdbx_strand_id
1 'polypeptide(L)'
;MPGTRKQVGAIGAQTVTLSFAGFNRAWAAWIAARLERRGVTVVQQRWDPPVEVPLEDALRDLMLSRGRILVLLSDWYFQVGPRSHEEWNRALREVVAPDPDRFAAASVTTSALPGATSVFGAADLTNVGADEAERRLLVRLGLPTDPLPEDAVVRPGPRYPADTPEVWGGVPRRNTRFTGREDLLSKAYTALQDAGAGAGVVTLHGMSGVGKTQVAAEYVYRFGSEYDVVWWVPADRRALYRQKLAELAPELGLSTGAEYGERLRAVRDALRRGDPHPHWLLVLDGADEPEQIWDLVPTGPGHVLITSRNPEWSEHNSNLVEVPVYNRDESVAFILRRAPRLTRTEADRLAEALEDLPLLLDQTAGWLNDSDMSVEEYIELLGSGIDQDVVKVSADFPLAFQTAWSILLNKLRDTVPESVDLLRLCSFFAPGSIPVRLLKEMPPGELPEQLSGLMNDPLLWNKAIGQLRQYSVVRLESHEAAIDESSSGESIYLHRMVHQIVRKDMPERDRQEFIDVVRRALAAADPGRPTDTRLWPRYAEITPHLKWADVLRSTDPAVQSLVLNCLRYMYLSGEYRAGIKLGSRAMTAWGELMGEIHPRVWDLSYNYANLLRAVGDYAGTEAIERAAVDHLRTERGSHDLEHLRAASGLAADLRGLGRYDEAYEMSSWILSAYRELLGDQDSRTLSAQNNLGASLRLLGRYEEALELNRRTLESRRQLLRQRHSWTLYSEINYATDLRLLGRYSEAESLQTQSVRVHRLVMGNENPQTLRAEHNLALCYYRSGQRGQAAELFTRVLERGERVLGESDPLTTMFAASQSCFAREHADIDQARAISEKVMEAYTDMLGEQHPYVAGTRGNHALILRNVGERDHAYHLAEEVLTDMGRAVGENHPWTLGCAINAAALRNLVGDPESAAALTESVTTRATEILGRTHPLTLSARIAHAADLRGLRDRQRAEKVETEALGDLAATLGAQHVHTVSARSRNRPYWDFEPQMI
;
A
#
# COMPACT_ATOMS: atom_id res chain seq x y z
N MET A 1 14.01 61.10 28.98
CA MET A 1 13.05 61.02 27.86
C MET A 1 12.48 59.61 27.81
N PRO A 2 11.36 59.30 28.49
CA PRO A 2 10.66 58.04 28.31
C PRO A 2 9.69 58.17 27.14
N GLY A 3 10.00 57.49 26.04
CA GLY A 3 9.12 57.34 24.88
C GLY A 3 7.99 56.36 25.19
N THR A 4 6.77 56.87 25.09
CA THR A 4 5.47 56.19 25.13
C THR A 4 5.45 54.85 24.38
N ARG A 5 5.31 53.73 25.11
CA ARG A 5 4.73 52.49 24.58
C ARG A 5 3.23 52.73 24.35
N LYS A 6 2.81 52.79 23.09
CA LYS A 6 1.39 52.76 22.71
C LYS A 6 0.78 51.43 23.16
N GLN A 7 -0.26 51.51 23.99
CA GLN A 7 -1.22 50.43 24.22
C GLN A 7 -1.83 50.00 22.87
N VAL A 8 -1.72 48.72 22.54
CA VAL A 8 -2.59 48.08 21.55
C VAL A 8 -3.96 47.95 22.22
N GLY A 9 -4.97 48.57 21.61
CA GLY A 9 -6.31 48.71 22.17
C GLY A 9 -7.00 47.37 22.40
N ALA A 10 -7.74 47.30 23.50
CA ALA A 10 -8.69 46.25 23.80
C ALA A 10 -9.78 46.21 22.71
N ILE A 11 -9.85 45.10 21.96
CA ILE A 11 -10.98 44.77 21.10
C ILE A 11 -12.14 44.40 22.03
N GLY A 12 -13.24 45.16 22.00
CA GLY A 12 -14.44 44.84 22.75
C GLY A 12 -14.99 43.47 22.35
N ALA A 13 -15.48 42.69 23.33
CA ALA A 13 -15.96 41.33 23.13
C ALA A 13 -17.08 41.24 22.08
N GLN A 14 -16.73 40.96 20.81
CA GLN A 14 -17.70 40.64 19.77
C GLN A 14 -18.33 39.28 20.08
N THR A 15 -19.65 39.20 20.01
CA THR A 15 -20.41 37.94 20.08
C THR A 15 -20.93 37.57 18.70
N VAL A 16 -20.73 36.32 18.29
CA VAL A 16 -21.25 35.75 17.04
C VAL A 16 -22.13 34.55 17.35
N THR A 17 -23.37 34.54 16.87
CA THR A 17 -24.20 33.32 16.87
C THR A 17 -23.95 32.56 15.58
N LEU A 18 -23.42 31.35 15.68
CA LEU A 18 -23.15 30.47 14.55
C LEU A 18 -24.33 29.52 14.34
N SER A 19 -25.08 29.75 13.27
CA SER A 19 -26.23 28.95 12.87
C SER A 19 -25.82 27.91 11.82
N PHE A 20 -26.11 26.65 12.08
CA PHE A 20 -25.73 25.53 11.22
C PHE A 20 -26.76 24.39 11.27
N ALA A 21 -26.87 23.65 10.17
CA ALA A 21 -27.66 22.42 10.13
C ALA A 21 -26.92 21.29 10.85
N GLY A 22 -27.64 20.37 11.51
CA GLY A 22 -27.07 19.42 12.47
C GLY A 22 -25.81 18.65 12.04
N PHE A 23 -25.70 18.27 10.76
CA PHE A 23 -24.54 17.53 10.21
C PHE A 23 -23.33 18.43 9.89
N ASN A 24 -23.48 19.76 9.85
CA ASN A 24 -22.35 20.69 9.72
C ASN A 24 -21.71 21.04 11.07
N ARG A 25 -21.95 20.24 12.11
CA ARG A 25 -21.41 20.46 13.45
C ARG A 25 -19.88 20.53 13.46
N ALA A 26 -19.19 19.69 12.69
CA ALA A 26 -17.73 19.74 12.58
C ALA A 26 -17.24 21.09 12.04
N TRP A 27 -17.90 21.63 11.01
CA TRP A 27 -17.65 22.98 10.51
C TRP A 27 -17.98 24.05 11.53
N ALA A 28 -19.08 23.90 12.26
CA ALA A 28 -19.43 24.84 13.31
C ALA A 28 -18.39 24.86 14.45
N ALA A 29 -17.93 23.69 14.90
CA ALA A 29 -16.91 23.55 15.93
C ALA A 29 -15.56 24.12 15.48
N TRP A 30 -15.13 23.83 14.25
CA TRP A 30 -13.90 24.38 13.69
C TRP A 30 -13.96 25.91 13.59
N ILE A 31 -15.05 26.46 13.04
CA ILE A 31 -15.27 27.90 12.95
C ILE A 31 -15.26 28.53 14.34
N ALA A 32 -15.98 27.96 15.30
CA ALA A 32 -16.04 28.45 16.67
C ALA A 32 -14.64 28.53 17.29
N ALA A 33 -13.87 27.45 17.22
CA ALA A 33 -12.51 27.39 17.77
C ALA A 33 -11.53 28.37 17.11
N ARG A 34 -11.72 28.71 15.83
CA ARG A 34 -10.91 29.71 15.11
C ARG A 34 -11.26 31.12 15.55
N LEU A 35 -12.54 31.43 15.72
CA LEU A 35 -13.02 32.73 16.19
C LEU A 35 -12.71 32.97 17.68
N GLU A 36 -12.87 31.96 18.53
CA GLU A 36 -12.54 32.03 19.96
C GLU A 36 -11.05 32.27 20.20
N ARG A 37 -10.17 31.70 19.37
CA ARG A 37 -8.72 32.00 19.37
C ARG A 37 -8.40 33.47 19.08
N ARG A 38 -9.33 34.19 18.43
CA ARG A 38 -9.23 35.63 18.14
C ARG A 38 -9.97 36.48 19.18
N GLY A 39 -10.44 35.89 20.29
CA GLY A 39 -11.14 36.58 21.37
C GLY A 39 -12.62 36.87 21.10
N VAL A 40 -13.22 36.24 20.08
CA VAL A 40 -14.66 36.36 19.76
C VAL A 40 -15.45 35.33 20.58
N THR A 41 -16.53 35.76 21.23
CA THR A 41 -17.44 34.83 21.92
C THR A 41 -18.39 34.20 20.91
N VAL A 42 -18.39 32.87 20.77
CA VAL A 42 -19.24 32.16 19.81
C VAL A 42 -20.36 31.41 20.52
N VAL A 43 -21.60 31.61 20.08
CA VAL A 43 -22.77 30.83 20.51
C VAL A 43 -23.18 29.94 19.35
N GLN A 44 -23.02 28.63 19.50
CA GLN A 44 -23.42 27.67 18.48
C GLN A 44 -24.92 27.36 18.61
N GLN A 45 -25.67 27.49 17.51
CA GLN A 45 -27.11 27.23 17.45
C GLN A 45 -27.41 26.27 16.29
N ARG A 46 -27.85 25.06 16.62
CA ARG A 46 -28.38 24.13 15.63
C ARG A 46 -29.71 24.68 15.10
N TRP A 47 -29.85 24.74 13.78
CA TRP A 47 -31.02 25.31 13.12
C TRP A 47 -31.49 24.38 11.99
N ASP A 48 -32.44 23.50 12.32
CA ASP A 48 -33.08 22.54 11.41
C ASP A 48 -34.62 22.65 11.55
N PRO A 49 -35.27 23.68 10.98
CA PRO A 49 -36.71 23.89 11.18
C PRO A 49 -37.53 22.75 10.53
N PRO A 50 -38.52 22.17 11.24
CA PRO A 50 -39.44 21.16 10.68
C PRO A 50 -40.18 21.68 9.46
N VAL A 51 -40.50 20.81 8.50
CA VAL A 51 -41.12 21.18 7.21
C VAL A 51 -42.43 21.92 7.39
N GLU A 52 -43.15 21.59 8.46
CA GLU A 52 -44.47 22.09 8.81
C GLU A 52 -44.43 23.56 9.29
N VAL A 53 -43.25 24.07 9.67
CA VAL A 53 -43.06 25.45 10.12
C VAL A 53 -42.64 26.35 8.95
N PRO A 54 -43.37 27.44 8.63
CA PRO A 54 -42.94 28.39 7.59
C PRO A 54 -41.50 28.89 7.80
N LEU A 55 -40.73 28.97 6.72
CA LEU A 55 -39.31 29.35 6.79
C LEU A 55 -39.10 30.78 7.29
N GLU A 56 -40.05 31.66 6.98
CA GLU A 56 -40.10 33.06 7.41
C GLU A 56 -40.13 33.16 8.94
N ASP A 57 -40.97 32.36 9.59
CA ASP A 57 -41.10 32.35 11.05
C ASP A 57 -39.84 31.79 11.70
N ALA A 58 -39.28 30.70 11.15
CA ALA A 58 -38.04 30.11 11.64
C ALA A 58 -36.81 31.06 11.52
N LEU A 59 -36.77 31.92 10.50
CA LEU A 59 -35.73 32.94 10.35
C LEU A 59 -35.94 34.13 11.30
N ARG A 60 -37.20 34.54 11.55
CA ARG A 60 -37.51 35.60 12.53
C ARG A 60 -37.13 35.17 13.95
N ASP A 61 -37.35 33.91 14.30
CA ASP A 61 -36.89 33.36 15.58
C ASP A 61 -35.36 33.38 15.70
N LEU A 62 -34.64 33.10 14.61
CA LEU A 62 -33.17 33.17 14.58
C LEU A 62 -32.65 34.60 14.80
N MET A 63 -33.40 35.64 14.39
CA MET A 63 -33.02 37.04 14.61
C MET A 63 -33.00 37.45 16.09
N LEU A 64 -33.69 36.71 16.97
CA LEU A 64 -33.70 36.97 18.41
C LEU A 64 -32.37 36.61 19.09
N SER A 65 -31.49 35.89 18.40
CA SER A 65 -30.18 35.48 18.92
C SER A 65 -29.21 36.65 19.11
N ARG A 66 -28.29 36.53 20.07
CA ARG A 66 -27.36 37.60 20.48
C ARG A 66 -26.20 37.76 19.47
N GLY A 67 -25.78 39.00 19.22
CA GLY A 67 -24.61 39.26 18.37
C GLY A 67 -24.82 38.89 16.90
N ARG A 68 -23.80 39.08 16.05
CA ARG A 68 -23.96 38.87 14.59
C ARG A 68 -24.26 37.41 14.28
N ILE A 69 -25.16 37.13 13.35
CA ILE A 69 -25.55 35.76 12.98
C ILE A 69 -24.70 35.31 11.81
N LEU A 70 -23.85 34.30 12.02
CA LEU A 70 -23.10 33.64 10.96
C LEU A 70 -23.84 32.37 10.54
N VAL A 71 -24.39 32.36 9.33
CA VAL A 71 -25.12 31.21 8.77
C VAL A 71 -24.17 30.36 7.93
N LEU A 72 -24.10 29.06 8.25
CA LEU A 72 -23.29 28.11 7.52
C LEU A 72 -24.11 27.47 6.39
N LEU A 73 -23.89 27.90 5.15
CA LEU A 73 -24.60 27.44 3.96
C LEU A 73 -24.03 26.11 3.46
N SER A 74 -24.90 25.13 3.19
CA SER A 74 -24.51 23.77 2.75
C SER A 74 -25.58 23.16 1.84
N ASP A 75 -25.23 22.06 1.17
CA ASP A 75 -26.14 21.34 0.25
C ASP A 75 -27.47 20.97 0.87
N TRP A 76 -27.49 20.67 2.17
CA TRP A 76 -28.69 20.24 2.87
C TRP A 76 -29.85 21.22 2.78
N TYR A 77 -29.57 22.51 2.99
CA TYR A 77 -30.62 23.53 2.95
C TYR A 77 -31.27 23.61 1.55
N PHE A 78 -30.56 23.19 0.50
CA PHE A 78 -30.94 23.47 -0.89
C PHE A 78 -31.16 22.23 -1.78
N GLN A 79 -30.73 21.03 -1.36
CA GLN A 79 -30.74 19.81 -2.18
C GLN A 79 -31.36 18.57 -1.50
N VAL A 80 -31.33 18.49 -0.16
CA VAL A 80 -31.75 17.28 0.59
C VAL A 80 -32.98 17.55 1.47
N GLY A 81 -33.38 18.81 1.65
CA GLY A 81 -34.60 19.20 2.34
C GLY A 81 -35.86 19.18 1.45
N PRO A 82 -37.06 19.12 2.05
CA PRO A 82 -38.36 19.12 1.35
C PRO A 82 -38.84 20.50 0.89
N ARG A 83 -38.01 21.54 0.98
CA ARG A 83 -38.36 22.95 0.68
C ARG A 83 -37.80 23.40 -0.66
N SER A 84 -38.60 24.13 -1.43
CA SER A 84 -38.20 24.55 -2.78
C SER A 84 -37.25 25.75 -2.77
N HIS A 85 -36.51 25.96 -3.86
CA HIS A 85 -35.69 27.18 -4.02
C HIS A 85 -36.54 28.46 -4.01
N GLU A 86 -37.81 28.40 -4.42
CA GLU A 86 -38.72 29.54 -4.38
C GLU A 86 -39.07 29.95 -2.95
N GLU A 87 -39.30 28.99 -2.06
CA GLU A 87 -39.56 29.24 -0.64
C GLU A 87 -38.37 29.90 0.05
N TRP A 88 -37.16 29.41 -0.18
CA TRP A 88 -35.93 30.06 0.31
C TRP A 88 -35.76 31.48 -0.22
N ASN A 89 -35.95 31.68 -1.52
CA ASN A 89 -35.82 32.99 -2.15
C ASN A 89 -36.80 34.02 -1.58
N ARG A 90 -38.03 33.60 -1.25
CA ARG A 90 -39.04 34.45 -0.61
C ARG A 90 -38.64 34.81 0.82
N ALA A 91 -38.34 33.81 1.65
CA ALA A 91 -38.08 34.02 3.07
C ALA A 91 -36.84 34.88 3.33
N LEU A 92 -35.78 34.70 2.54
CA LEU A 92 -34.56 35.51 2.63
C LEU A 92 -34.76 36.97 2.25
N ARG A 93 -35.60 37.26 1.25
CA ARG A 93 -35.92 38.65 0.87
C ARG A 93 -36.77 39.35 1.93
N GLU A 94 -37.66 38.64 2.58
CA GLU A 94 -38.57 39.23 3.57
C GLU A 94 -37.89 39.49 4.92
N VAL A 95 -37.08 38.53 5.40
CA VAL A 95 -36.56 38.55 6.77
C VAL A 95 -35.11 39.05 6.86
N VAL A 96 -34.26 38.70 5.89
CA VAL A 96 -32.80 39.00 5.96
C VAL A 96 -32.47 40.33 5.27
N ALA A 97 -33.09 40.63 4.12
CA ALA A 97 -32.79 41.85 3.37
C ALA A 97 -33.02 43.18 4.13
N PRO A 98 -33.97 43.31 5.08
CA PRO A 98 -34.14 44.53 5.86
C PRO A 98 -32.99 44.88 6.83
N ASP A 99 -32.19 43.89 7.25
CA ASP A 99 -31.07 44.09 8.19
C ASP A 99 -29.85 43.21 7.79
N PRO A 100 -29.18 43.52 6.67
CA PRO A 100 -28.13 42.67 6.11
C PRO A 100 -26.85 42.65 6.96
N ASP A 101 -26.59 43.70 7.75
CA ASP A 101 -25.40 43.79 8.61
C ASP A 101 -25.47 42.83 9.80
N ARG A 102 -26.69 42.45 10.20
CA ARG A 102 -26.95 41.43 11.23
C ARG A 102 -26.48 40.04 10.82
N PHE A 103 -26.40 39.77 9.52
CA PHE A 103 -26.04 38.46 8.99
C PHE A 103 -24.65 38.46 8.33
N ALA A 104 -24.02 37.29 8.41
CA ALA A 104 -22.87 36.89 7.61
C ALA A 104 -23.10 35.43 7.20
N ALA A 105 -22.43 34.97 6.15
CA ALA A 105 -22.47 33.57 5.78
C ALA A 105 -21.09 33.01 5.46
N ALA A 106 -20.96 31.71 5.68
CA ALA A 106 -19.87 30.89 5.17
C ALA A 106 -20.48 29.75 4.34
N SER A 107 -19.96 29.50 3.14
CA SER A 107 -20.37 28.39 2.30
C SER A 107 -19.44 27.20 2.50
N VAL A 108 -20.01 26.03 2.73
CA VAL A 108 -19.33 24.73 2.81
C VAL A 108 -19.86 23.75 1.77
N THR A 109 -20.48 24.27 0.70
CA THR A 109 -20.99 23.52 -0.46
C THR A 109 -20.36 24.02 -1.76
N THR A 110 -20.14 23.09 -2.70
CA THR A 110 -19.73 23.35 -4.08
C THR A 110 -20.92 23.49 -5.05
N SER A 111 -22.14 23.27 -4.57
CA SER A 111 -23.37 23.39 -5.36
C SER A 111 -23.81 24.83 -5.58
N ALA A 112 -24.57 25.06 -6.65
CA ALA A 112 -25.16 26.36 -6.93
C ALA A 112 -26.12 26.77 -5.80
N LEU A 113 -25.78 27.83 -5.07
CA LEU A 113 -26.63 28.43 -4.06
C LEU A 113 -27.77 29.23 -4.72
N PRO A 114 -28.99 29.29 -4.13
CA PRO A 114 -30.08 30.11 -4.66
C PRO A 114 -29.66 31.58 -4.79
N GLY A 115 -30.12 32.27 -5.85
CA GLY A 115 -29.71 33.65 -6.13
C GLY A 115 -29.96 34.64 -4.99
N ALA A 116 -30.98 34.41 -4.14
CA ALA A 116 -31.25 35.26 -2.97
C ALA A 116 -30.22 35.12 -1.84
N THR A 117 -29.36 34.09 -1.84
CA THR A 117 -28.27 33.93 -0.85
C THR A 117 -27.13 34.92 -1.05
N SER A 118 -27.08 35.60 -2.21
CA SER A 118 -26.13 36.70 -2.48
C SER A 118 -26.21 37.83 -1.46
N VAL A 119 -27.39 38.06 -0.86
CA VAL A 119 -27.63 39.05 0.21
C VAL A 119 -26.75 38.79 1.45
N PHE A 120 -26.35 37.54 1.70
CA PHE A 120 -25.48 37.18 2.82
C PHE A 120 -23.99 37.43 2.56
N GLY A 121 -23.55 37.60 1.31
CA GLY A 121 -22.14 37.72 0.92
C GLY A 121 -21.28 36.57 1.49
N ALA A 122 -21.58 35.31 1.17
CA ALA A 122 -20.94 34.17 1.81
C ALA A 122 -19.43 34.06 1.53
N ALA A 123 -18.63 33.76 2.55
CA ALA A 123 -17.24 33.34 2.38
C ALA A 123 -17.19 31.86 1.97
N ASP A 124 -16.65 31.56 0.80
CA ASP A 124 -16.49 30.18 0.35
C ASP A 124 -15.30 29.50 1.04
N LEU A 125 -15.59 28.48 1.84
CA LEU A 125 -14.61 27.67 2.57
C LEU A 125 -14.29 26.36 1.85
N THR A 126 -14.90 26.08 0.70
CA THR A 126 -14.63 24.85 -0.07
C THR A 126 -13.40 24.99 -0.97
N ASN A 127 -12.78 23.85 -1.32
CA ASN A 127 -11.60 23.77 -2.21
C ASN A 127 -10.38 24.63 -1.78
N VAL A 128 -10.24 24.90 -0.48
CA VAL A 128 -9.11 25.64 0.09
C VAL A 128 -8.62 24.98 1.38
N GLY A 129 -7.33 25.15 1.68
CA GLY A 129 -6.75 24.69 2.93
C GLY A 129 -7.21 25.50 4.15
N ALA A 130 -7.03 24.94 5.35
CA ALA A 130 -7.51 25.49 6.61
C ALA A 130 -7.14 26.97 6.85
N ASP A 131 -5.90 27.36 6.52
CA ASP A 131 -5.41 28.74 6.73
C ASP A 131 -6.09 29.75 5.80
N GLU A 132 -6.34 29.36 4.55
CA GLU A 132 -7.03 30.21 3.57
C GLU A 132 -8.53 30.29 3.88
N ALA A 133 -9.14 29.18 4.34
CA ALA A 133 -10.51 29.18 4.86
C ALA A 133 -10.66 30.11 6.08
N GLU A 134 -9.71 30.05 7.03
CA GLU A 134 -9.68 30.94 8.20
C GLU A 134 -9.56 32.40 7.74
N ARG A 135 -8.65 32.70 6.82
CA ARG A 135 -8.47 34.07 6.28
C ARG A 135 -9.75 34.61 5.66
N ARG A 136 -10.44 33.82 4.81
CA ARG A 136 -11.70 34.22 4.15
C ARG A 136 -12.81 34.49 5.16
N LEU A 137 -12.92 33.64 6.18
CA LEU A 137 -13.87 33.79 7.28
C LEU A 137 -13.60 35.08 8.09
N LEU A 138 -12.35 35.33 8.46
CA LEU A 138 -11.97 36.53 9.23
C LEU A 138 -12.23 37.81 8.44
N VAL A 139 -11.87 37.84 7.14
CA VAL A 139 -12.19 38.96 6.24
C VAL A 139 -13.69 39.21 6.20
N ARG A 140 -14.51 38.15 6.12
CA ARG A 140 -15.96 38.30 6.04
C ARG A 140 -16.59 38.90 7.30
N LEU A 141 -16.04 38.53 8.47
CA LEU A 141 -16.47 39.05 9.76
C LEU A 141 -15.86 40.41 10.11
N GLY A 142 -14.91 40.91 9.31
CA GLY A 142 -14.20 42.18 9.58
C GLY A 142 -13.18 42.06 10.72
N LEU A 143 -12.63 40.87 10.93
CA LEU A 143 -11.66 40.57 11.98
C LEU A 143 -10.21 40.67 11.45
N PRO A 144 -9.21 40.96 12.31
CA PRO A 144 -7.80 41.00 11.90
C PRO A 144 -7.30 39.65 11.37
N THR A 145 -6.60 39.66 10.24
CA THR A 145 -6.04 38.45 9.59
C THR A 145 -4.57 38.18 9.91
N ASP A 146 -3.94 39.01 10.75
CA ASP A 146 -2.51 38.88 11.04
C ASP A 146 -2.19 37.54 11.73
N PRO A 147 -0.99 36.96 11.51
CA PRO A 147 -0.58 35.73 12.18
C PRO A 147 -0.56 35.91 13.70
N LEU A 148 -1.01 34.90 14.45
CA LEU A 148 -0.90 34.88 15.91
C LEU A 148 0.58 34.60 16.31
N PRO A 149 1.09 35.15 17.42
CA PRO A 149 2.47 34.91 17.89
C PRO A 149 2.75 33.43 18.21
N GLU A 150 3.96 32.94 17.89
CA GLU A 150 4.40 31.54 18.03
C GLU A 150 4.37 30.98 19.48
N ASP A 151 4.35 31.85 20.51
CA ASP A 151 4.40 31.45 21.93
C ASP A 151 3.03 31.13 22.57
N ALA A 152 1.93 31.21 21.81
CA ALA A 152 0.60 30.82 22.31
C ALA A 152 0.46 29.29 22.27
N VAL A 153 0.78 28.63 23.40
CA VAL A 153 0.63 27.18 23.66
C VAL A 153 -0.60 26.62 22.94
N VAL A 154 -0.36 25.86 21.86
CA VAL A 154 -1.41 25.31 20.99
C VAL A 154 -2.06 24.12 21.70
N ARG A 155 -3.26 24.32 22.27
CA ARG A 155 -4.20 23.20 22.38
C ARG A 155 -4.64 22.88 20.95
N PRO A 156 -4.56 21.62 20.48
CA PRO A 156 -5.11 21.25 19.19
C PRO A 156 -6.60 21.59 19.18
N GLY A 157 -7.02 22.46 18.26
CA GLY A 157 -8.45 22.71 18.02
C GLY A 157 -9.06 21.62 17.14
N PRO A 158 -10.39 21.63 16.91
CA PRO A 158 -11.04 20.71 15.99
C PRO A 158 -10.35 20.72 14.62
N ARG A 159 -10.28 19.55 13.97
CA ARG A 159 -9.69 19.40 12.62
C ARG A 159 -10.48 20.21 11.60
N TYR A 160 -9.81 20.64 10.53
CA TYR A 160 -10.47 21.26 9.40
C TYR A 160 -11.36 20.22 8.68
N PRO A 161 -12.69 20.38 8.63
CA PRO A 161 -13.59 19.29 8.24
C PRO A 161 -13.51 18.85 6.77
N ALA A 162 -12.85 19.63 5.91
CA ALA A 162 -12.57 19.25 4.53
C ALA A 162 -11.30 18.40 4.36
N ASP A 163 -10.49 18.26 5.42
CA ASP A 163 -9.32 17.37 5.39
C ASP A 163 -9.76 15.91 5.63
N THR A 164 -9.22 14.99 4.86
CA THR A 164 -9.42 13.55 5.06
C THR A 164 -8.67 13.05 6.30
N PRO A 165 -9.25 12.15 7.13
CA PRO A 165 -8.56 11.50 8.25
C PRO A 165 -7.14 11.03 7.92
N GLU A 166 -6.24 11.05 8.90
CA GLU A 166 -4.83 10.64 8.66
C GLU A 166 -4.75 9.17 8.26
N VAL A 167 -5.63 8.36 8.85
CA VAL A 167 -5.82 6.97 8.48
C VAL A 167 -7.24 6.78 7.95
N TRP A 168 -7.35 6.38 6.68
CA TRP A 168 -8.62 6.10 6.02
C TRP A 168 -8.52 4.80 5.22
N GLY A 169 -9.23 3.76 5.64
CA GLY A 169 -9.15 2.47 4.94
C GLY A 169 -10.43 1.65 4.94
N GLY A 170 -10.62 0.93 3.83
CA GLY A 170 -11.72 -0.01 3.63
C GLY A 170 -13.11 0.60 3.41
N VAL A 171 -13.27 1.92 3.51
CA VAL A 171 -14.59 2.59 3.44
C VAL A 171 -15.19 2.46 2.03
N PRO A 172 -16.42 1.95 1.87
CA PRO A 172 -17.13 1.89 0.59
C PRO A 172 -17.37 3.29 0.00
N ARG A 173 -17.52 3.41 -1.32
CA ARG A 173 -17.85 4.70 -1.96
C ARG A 173 -19.15 5.31 -1.42
N ARG A 174 -19.17 6.64 -1.27
CA ARG A 174 -20.36 7.38 -0.85
C ARG A 174 -21.50 7.19 -1.85
N ASN A 175 -22.68 6.85 -1.33
CA ASN A 175 -23.88 6.82 -2.13
C ASN A 175 -24.42 8.24 -2.31
N THR A 176 -24.18 8.85 -3.47
CA THR A 176 -24.64 10.21 -3.81
C THR A 176 -26.16 10.35 -3.91
N ARG A 177 -26.90 9.24 -3.83
CA ARG A 177 -28.37 9.18 -3.89
C ARG A 177 -29.00 8.70 -2.58
N PHE A 178 -28.23 8.66 -1.50
CA PHE A 178 -28.75 8.36 -0.17
C PHE A 178 -29.94 9.27 0.17
N THR A 179 -31.04 8.69 0.65
CA THR A 179 -32.31 9.40 0.89
C THR A 179 -32.94 8.92 2.20
N GLY A 180 -33.43 9.87 3.01
CA GLY A 180 -34.09 9.58 4.29
C GLY A 180 -33.12 9.18 5.42
N ARG A 181 -33.66 8.64 6.52
CA ARG A 181 -32.91 8.09 7.67
C ARG A 181 -32.09 9.07 8.52
N GLU A 182 -32.40 10.36 8.49
CA GLU A 182 -31.73 11.38 9.31
C GLU A 182 -31.89 11.14 10.81
N ASP A 183 -33.07 10.68 11.22
CA ASP A 183 -33.32 10.31 12.61
C ASP A 183 -32.43 9.14 13.04
N LEU A 184 -32.16 8.18 12.15
CA LEU A 184 -31.27 7.05 12.45
C LEU A 184 -29.81 7.50 12.55
N LEU A 185 -29.35 8.35 11.63
CA LEU A 185 -28.01 8.93 11.67
C LEU A 185 -27.81 9.80 12.93
N SER A 186 -28.82 10.60 13.29
CA SER A 186 -28.81 11.43 14.50
C SER A 186 -28.83 10.58 15.78
N LYS A 187 -29.63 9.50 15.81
CA LYS A 187 -29.65 8.53 16.92
C LYS A 187 -28.31 7.82 17.05
N ALA A 188 -27.73 7.34 15.95
CA ALA A 188 -26.42 6.69 15.96
C ALA A 188 -25.31 7.64 16.43
N TYR A 189 -25.31 8.89 15.95
CA TYR A 189 -24.38 9.92 16.39
C TYR A 189 -24.52 10.21 17.89
N THR A 190 -25.74 10.48 18.36
CA THR A 190 -26.00 10.78 19.78
C THR A 190 -25.61 9.59 20.66
N ALA A 191 -25.95 8.37 20.26
CA ALA A 191 -25.63 7.16 21.00
C ALA A 191 -24.12 6.85 21.05
N LEU A 192 -23.35 7.26 20.05
CA LEU A 192 -21.88 7.17 20.07
C LEU A 192 -21.28 8.24 21.00
N GLN A 193 -21.76 9.48 20.93
CA GLN A 193 -21.22 10.61 21.71
C GLN A 193 -21.59 10.56 23.20
N ASP A 194 -22.77 10.03 23.55
CA ASP A 194 -23.24 9.91 24.93
C ASP A 194 -22.69 8.67 25.65
N ALA A 195 -21.83 7.89 24.98
CA ALA A 195 -21.20 6.72 25.57
C ALA A 195 -20.32 7.12 26.77
N GLY A 196 -20.49 6.42 27.90
CA GLY A 196 -19.70 6.62 29.12
C GLY A 196 -18.24 6.16 28.99
N ALA A 197 -17.56 5.89 30.11
CA ALA A 197 -16.17 5.44 30.09
C ALA A 197 -16.00 4.08 29.36
N GLY A 198 -15.44 4.11 28.15
CA GLY A 198 -15.28 2.95 27.25
C GLY A 198 -15.48 3.36 25.80
N ALA A 199 -15.34 2.42 24.85
CA ALA A 199 -15.60 2.74 23.45
C ALA A 199 -17.11 2.87 23.26
N GLY A 200 -17.57 3.93 22.58
CA GLY A 200 -18.98 4.04 22.20
C GLY A 200 -19.30 3.00 21.15
N VAL A 201 -20.13 2.01 21.47
CA VAL A 201 -20.54 0.95 20.53
C VAL A 201 -22.00 1.11 20.15
N VAL A 202 -22.27 1.25 18.86
CA VAL A 202 -23.63 1.28 18.30
C VAL A 202 -23.78 0.18 17.27
N THR A 203 -24.85 -0.61 17.38
CA THR A 203 -25.20 -1.62 16.38
C THR A 203 -26.46 -1.19 15.62
N LEU A 204 -26.29 -0.94 14.33
CA LEU A 204 -27.37 -0.84 13.36
C LEU A 204 -27.89 -2.25 13.07
N HIS A 205 -29.10 -2.58 13.54
CA HIS A 205 -29.68 -3.90 13.36
C HIS A 205 -30.96 -3.88 12.51
N GLY A 206 -31.23 -4.95 11.78
CA GLY A 206 -32.41 -5.06 10.91
C GLY A 206 -32.26 -6.13 9.83
N MET A 207 -33.31 -6.36 9.04
CA MET A 207 -33.33 -7.42 8.00
C MET A 207 -32.29 -7.21 6.90
N SER A 208 -32.00 -8.27 6.12
CA SER A 208 -31.12 -8.16 4.95
C SER A 208 -31.69 -7.18 3.92
N GLY A 209 -30.84 -6.41 3.24
CA GLY A 209 -31.27 -5.47 2.21
C GLY A 209 -31.95 -4.18 2.71
N VAL A 210 -32.09 -3.98 4.03
CA VAL A 210 -32.74 -2.78 4.60
C VAL A 210 -31.86 -1.51 4.56
N GLY A 211 -30.58 -1.64 4.20
CA GLY A 211 -29.67 -0.50 4.01
C GLY A 211 -28.72 -0.19 5.17
N LYS A 212 -28.54 -1.08 6.15
CA LYS A 212 -27.62 -0.88 7.31
C LYS A 212 -26.21 -0.44 6.91
N THR A 213 -25.60 -1.15 5.97
CA THR A 213 -24.28 -0.83 5.38
C THR A 213 -24.26 0.56 4.75
N GLN A 214 -25.36 0.98 4.11
CA GLN A 214 -25.47 2.30 3.48
C GLN A 214 -25.60 3.40 4.54
N VAL A 215 -26.36 3.17 5.61
CA VAL A 215 -26.45 4.11 6.75
C VAL A 215 -25.09 4.26 7.43
N ALA A 216 -24.34 3.16 7.62
CA ALA A 216 -23.00 3.21 8.20
C ALA A 216 -21.98 3.94 7.30
N ALA A 217 -22.02 3.69 5.98
CA ALA A 217 -21.18 4.41 5.03
C ALA A 217 -21.51 5.91 5.02
N GLU A 218 -22.80 6.28 5.01
CA GLU A 218 -23.20 7.68 5.04
C GLU A 218 -22.82 8.35 6.37
N TYR A 219 -22.88 7.64 7.50
CA TYR A 219 -22.34 8.12 8.78
C TYR A 219 -20.86 8.47 8.68
N VAL A 220 -20.05 7.57 8.11
CA VAL A 220 -18.61 7.81 7.90
C VAL A 220 -18.35 9.03 7.03
N TYR A 221 -19.06 9.20 5.93
CA TYR A 221 -18.86 10.37 5.07
C TYR A 221 -19.32 11.69 5.69
N ARG A 222 -20.29 11.65 6.61
CA ARG A 222 -20.81 12.86 7.27
C ARG A 222 -20.02 13.25 8.51
N PHE A 223 -19.57 12.28 9.30
CA PHE A 223 -18.96 12.50 10.61
C PHE A 223 -17.51 12.03 10.68
N GLY A 224 -16.96 11.45 9.60
CA GLY A 224 -15.61 10.88 9.56
C GLY A 224 -14.50 11.88 9.83
N SER A 225 -14.71 13.17 9.53
CA SER A 225 -13.74 14.24 9.81
C SER A 225 -13.61 14.59 11.30
N GLU A 226 -14.49 14.06 12.16
CA GLU A 226 -14.36 14.14 13.63
C GLU A 226 -13.37 13.11 14.18
N TYR A 227 -12.85 12.21 13.34
CA TYR A 227 -11.90 11.16 13.73
C TYR A 227 -10.55 11.35 13.04
N ASP A 228 -9.50 10.95 13.75
CA ASP A 228 -8.13 10.87 13.23
C ASP A 228 -7.95 9.60 12.37
N VAL A 229 -8.70 8.55 12.74
CA VAL A 229 -8.67 7.21 12.12
C VAL A 229 -10.08 6.77 11.78
N VAL A 230 -10.32 6.40 10.53
CA VAL A 230 -11.54 5.73 10.09
C VAL A 230 -11.18 4.42 9.38
N TRP A 231 -11.66 3.31 9.91
CA TRP A 231 -11.31 1.99 9.39
C TRP A 231 -12.52 1.06 9.28
N TRP A 232 -12.74 0.53 8.08
CA TRP A 232 -13.87 -0.33 7.76
C TRP A 232 -13.45 -1.79 7.65
N VAL A 233 -14.16 -2.65 8.38
CA VAL A 233 -13.80 -4.06 8.57
C VAL A 233 -14.99 -4.95 8.22
N PRO A 234 -14.89 -5.81 7.19
CA PRO A 234 -15.84 -6.89 6.96
C PRO A 234 -15.83 -7.86 8.16
N ALA A 235 -17.00 -8.08 8.74
CA ALA A 235 -17.20 -8.82 9.98
C ALA A 235 -18.10 -10.05 9.82
N ASP A 236 -18.33 -10.50 8.57
CA ASP A 236 -19.07 -11.72 8.23
C ASP A 236 -18.40 -13.00 8.75
N ARG A 237 -17.07 -12.98 8.90
CA ARG A 237 -16.27 -14.14 9.34
C ARG A 237 -15.15 -13.70 10.27
N ARG A 238 -15.02 -14.38 11.43
CA ARG A 238 -13.98 -14.11 12.44
C ARG A 238 -12.56 -14.02 11.88
N ALA A 239 -12.19 -14.90 10.95
CA ALA A 239 -10.86 -14.91 10.32
C ALA A 239 -10.60 -13.65 9.46
N LEU A 240 -11.60 -13.18 8.72
CA LEU A 240 -11.49 -11.98 7.87
C LEU A 240 -11.48 -10.72 8.73
N TYR A 241 -12.32 -10.66 9.76
CA TYR A 241 -12.33 -9.56 10.74
C TYR A 241 -10.95 -9.39 11.39
N ARG A 242 -10.40 -10.48 11.93
CA ARG A 242 -9.07 -10.45 12.57
C ARG A 242 -7.99 -9.98 11.59
N GLN A 243 -8.16 -10.26 10.29
CA GLN A 243 -7.16 -9.94 9.28
C GLN A 243 -7.20 -8.46 8.96
N LYS A 244 -8.40 -7.98 8.68
CA LYS A 244 -8.64 -6.59 8.32
C LYS A 244 -8.40 -5.66 9.51
N LEU A 245 -8.61 -6.11 10.75
CA LEU A 245 -8.23 -5.35 11.93
C LEU A 245 -6.71 -5.36 12.17
N ALA A 246 -6.00 -6.46 11.89
CA ALA A 246 -4.54 -6.51 11.99
C ALA A 246 -3.85 -5.66 10.91
N GLU A 247 -4.48 -5.46 9.74
CA GLU A 247 -4.02 -4.56 8.68
C GLU A 247 -4.02 -3.08 9.10
N LEU A 248 -4.74 -2.70 10.17
CA LEU A 248 -4.71 -1.35 10.73
C LEU A 248 -3.41 -1.03 11.49
N ALA A 249 -2.67 -2.06 11.95
CA ALA A 249 -1.42 -1.87 12.71
C ALA A 249 -0.37 -1.00 11.99
N PRO A 250 0.00 -1.28 10.72
CA PRO A 250 0.95 -0.44 9.98
C PRO A 250 0.41 0.95 9.67
N GLU A 251 -0.89 1.09 9.43
CA GLU A 251 -1.52 2.36 9.11
C GLU A 251 -1.53 3.31 10.32
N LEU A 252 -1.70 2.76 11.53
CA LEU A 252 -1.54 3.51 12.79
C LEU A 252 -0.07 3.77 13.16
N GLY A 253 0.90 3.32 12.36
CA GLY A 253 2.32 3.45 12.68
C GLY A 253 2.75 2.67 13.93
N LEU A 254 2.01 1.62 14.31
CA LEU A 254 2.33 0.83 15.49
C LEU A 254 3.51 -0.10 15.21
N SER A 255 4.53 -0.05 16.07
CA SER A 255 5.62 -1.03 16.08
C SER A 255 5.10 -2.36 16.64
N THR A 256 4.88 -3.33 15.75
CA THR A 256 4.29 -4.64 16.06
C THR A 256 5.00 -5.73 15.27
N GLY A 257 5.23 -6.90 15.87
CA GLY A 257 5.87 -8.03 15.20
C GLY A 257 5.07 -8.64 14.03
N ALA A 258 5.66 -9.67 13.42
CA ALA A 258 5.11 -10.37 12.25
C ALA A 258 3.93 -11.29 12.57
N GLU A 259 3.80 -11.74 13.83
CA GLU A 259 2.67 -12.55 14.23
C GLU A 259 1.38 -11.77 14.13
N TYR A 260 0.49 -12.27 13.29
CA TYR A 260 -0.85 -11.76 13.12
C TYR A 260 -1.60 -11.56 14.44
N GLY A 261 -1.39 -12.44 15.43
CA GLY A 261 -1.97 -12.31 16.76
C GLY A 261 -1.36 -11.19 17.61
N GLU A 262 -0.12 -10.80 17.35
CA GLU A 262 0.55 -9.67 17.99
C GLU A 262 0.07 -8.34 17.40
N ARG A 263 0.02 -8.22 16.06
CA ARG A 263 -0.55 -7.03 15.39
C ARG A 263 -1.97 -6.76 15.85
N LEU A 264 -2.79 -7.81 15.92
CA LEU A 264 -4.14 -7.72 16.43
C LEU A 264 -4.19 -7.26 17.89
N ARG A 265 -3.30 -7.78 18.76
CA ARG A 265 -3.20 -7.33 20.16
C ARG A 265 -2.77 -5.87 20.26
N ALA A 266 -1.76 -5.47 19.51
CA ALA A 266 -1.22 -4.13 19.54
C ALA A 266 -2.21 -3.09 18.98
N VAL A 267 -2.92 -3.40 17.90
CA VAL A 267 -4.05 -2.57 17.43
C VAL A 267 -5.08 -2.44 18.53
N ARG A 268 -5.49 -3.55 19.15
CA ARG A 268 -6.46 -3.52 20.25
C ARG A 268 -5.97 -2.74 21.47
N ASP A 269 -4.67 -2.75 21.76
CA ASP A 269 -4.07 -2.01 22.87
C ASP A 269 -3.93 -0.51 22.54
N ALA A 270 -3.54 -0.18 21.31
CA ALA A 270 -3.46 1.19 20.81
C ALA A 270 -4.83 1.86 20.79
N LEU A 271 -5.84 1.18 20.24
CA LEU A 271 -7.22 1.66 20.25
C LEU A 271 -7.76 1.80 21.68
N ARG A 272 -7.38 0.90 22.60
CA ARG A 272 -7.72 1.00 24.03
C ARG A 272 -7.11 2.20 24.73
N ARG A 273 -5.86 2.52 24.42
CA ARG A 273 -5.16 3.67 25.00
C ARG A 273 -5.51 5.00 24.30
N GLY A 274 -5.98 4.95 23.05
CA GLY A 274 -6.13 6.14 22.22
C GLY A 274 -4.79 6.76 21.80
N ASP A 275 -3.76 5.94 21.59
CA ASP A 275 -2.39 6.35 21.25
C ASP A 275 -1.92 5.51 20.05
N PRO A 276 -1.51 6.11 18.91
CA PRO A 276 -1.24 7.55 18.70
C PRO A 276 -2.47 8.44 18.50
N HIS A 277 -3.64 7.86 18.23
CA HIS A 277 -4.84 8.61 17.88
C HIS A 277 -5.96 8.38 18.90
N PRO A 278 -6.40 9.43 19.63
CA PRO A 278 -7.46 9.30 20.63
C PRO A 278 -8.87 9.25 20.01
N HIS A 279 -9.07 9.81 18.81
CA HIS A 279 -10.36 9.81 18.14
C HIS A 279 -10.33 8.85 16.94
N TRP A 280 -10.84 7.64 17.12
CA TRP A 280 -10.90 6.64 16.06
C TRP A 280 -12.32 6.11 15.88
N LEU A 281 -12.68 5.74 14.65
CA LEU A 281 -13.93 5.09 14.29
C LEU A 281 -13.65 3.76 13.57
N LEU A 282 -14.17 2.67 14.14
CA LEU A 282 -14.20 1.36 13.49
C LEU A 282 -15.60 1.01 13.04
N VAL A 283 -15.74 0.61 11.77
CA VAL A 283 -17.00 0.10 11.23
C VAL A 283 -16.89 -1.41 11.01
N LEU A 284 -17.74 -2.20 11.68
CA LEU A 284 -17.85 -3.65 11.51
C LEU A 284 -19.07 -3.96 10.65
N ASP A 285 -18.85 -4.37 9.40
CA ASP A 285 -19.93 -4.60 8.44
C ASP A 285 -20.28 -6.09 8.30
N GLY A 286 -21.55 -6.45 8.53
CA GLY A 286 -22.04 -7.83 8.40
C GLY A 286 -21.78 -8.72 9.61
N ALA A 287 -21.71 -8.15 10.81
CA ALA A 287 -21.43 -8.79 12.09
C ALA A 287 -22.65 -9.59 12.62
N ASP A 288 -23.11 -10.61 11.91
CA ASP A 288 -24.36 -11.33 12.24
C ASP A 288 -24.25 -12.32 13.41
N GLU A 289 -23.04 -12.71 13.81
CA GLU A 289 -22.80 -13.66 14.90
C GLU A 289 -21.96 -13.00 16.01
N PRO A 290 -22.59 -12.35 17.02
CA PRO A 290 -21.87 -11.61 18.07
C PRO A 290 -20.86 -12.48 18.81
N GLU A 291 -21.23 -13.71 19.15
CA GLU A 291 -20.39 -14.71 19.83
C GLU A 291 -19.05 -14.94 19.12
N GLN A 292 -19.00 -14.77 17.80
CA GLN A 292 -17.79 -14.97 17.00
C GLN A 292 -16.81 -13.81 17.04
N ILE A 293 -17.17 -12.60 17.46
CA ILE A 293 -16.29 -11.43 17.31
C ILE A 293 -16.34 -10.42 18.46
N TRP A 294 -17.32 -10.50 19.37
CA TRP A 294 -17.48 -9.54 20.48
C TRP A 294 -16.21 -9.43 21.36
N ASP A 295 -15.51 -10.55 21.59
CA ASP A 295 -14.26 -10.62 22.36
C ASP A 295 -13.10 -9.88 21.70
N LEU A 296 -13.26 -9.49 20.43
CA LEU A 296 -12.29 -8.76 19.63
C LEU A 296 -12.71 -7.33 19.32
N VAL A 297 -13.91 -6.89 19.71
CA VAL A 297 -14.34 -5.50 19.59
C VAL A 297 -13.46 -4.66 20.53
N PRO A 298 -12.80 -3.60 20.02
CA PRO A 298 -11.91 -2.79 20.84
C PRO A 298 -12.70 -1.93 21.83
N THR A 299 -12.12 -1.79 23.01
CA THR A 299 -12.50 -0.78 24.01
C THR A 299 -11.55 0.41 23.87
N GLY A 300 -11.87 1.59 24.40
CA GLY A 300 -11.00 2.78 24.35
C GLY A 300 -11.79 4.10 24.22
N PRO A 301 -11.12 5.23 23.94
CA PRO A 301 -11.79 6.53 23.78
C PRO A 301 -12.51 6.72 22.43
N GLY A 302 -12.39 5.78 21.49
CA GLY A 302 -13.01 5.87 20.16
C GLY A 302 -14.37 5.18 20.04
N HIS A 303 -14.86 5.10 18.81
CA HIS A 303 -16.20 4.66 18.47
C HIS A 303 -16.20 3.40 17.59
N VAL A 304 -17.21 2.56 17.79
CA VAL A 304 -17.45 1.35 17.03
C VAL A 304 -18.88 1.36 16.49
N LEU A 305 -19.01 1.29 15.17
CA LEU A 305 -20.30 1.20 14.48
C LEU A 305 -20.44 -0.19 13.84
N ILE A 306 -21.47 -0.93 14.21
CA ILE A 306 -21.68 -2.33 13.77
C ILE A 306 -22.91 -2.40 12.88
N THR A 307 -22.86 -3.15 11.77
CA THR A 307 -24.05 -3.54 11.01
C THR A 307 -24.32 -5.03 11.21
N SER A 308 -25.54 -5.39 11.61
CA SER A 308 -25.89 -6.79 11.93
C SER A 308 -27.36 -7.09 11.67
N ARG A 309 -27.72 -8.36 11.47
CA ARG A 309 -29.09 -8.88 11.52
C ARG A 309 -29.48 -9.35 12.92
N ASN A 310 -28.52 -9.55 13.81
CA ASN A 310 -28.74 -10.18 15.10
C ASN A 310 -28.95 -9.12 16.22
N PRO A 311 -30.11 -9.08 16.90
CA PRO A 311 -30.36 -8.16 18.01
C PRO A 311 -29.62 -8.53 19.31
N GLU A 312 -29.00 -9.71 19.41
CA GLU A 312 -28.22 -10.16 20.59
C GLU A 312 -27.00 -9.28 20.87
N TRP A 313 -26.61 -8.39 19.95
CA TRP A 313 -25.62 -7.34 20.24
C TRP A 313 -25.95 -6.44 21.44
N SER A 314 -27.23 -6.34 21.83
CA SER A 314 -27.65 -5.66 23.07
C SER A 314 -27.03 -6.25 24.34
N GLU A 315 -26.70 -7.55 24.33
CA GLU A 315 -26.08 -8.23 25.47
C GLU A 315 -24.58 -7.94 25.61
N HIS A 316 -23.98 -7.26 24.62
CA HIS A 316 -22.54 -6.99 24.53
C HIS A 316 -22.19 -5.49 24.67
N ASN A 317 -22.92 -4.75 25.52
CA ASN A 317 -22.73 -3.30 25.76
C ASN A 317 -22.82 -2.45 24.48
N SER A 318 -23.60 -2.88 23.48
CA SER A 318 -23.87 -2.10 22.28
C SER A 318 -25.24 -1.43 22.37
N ASN A 319 -25.29 -0.14 22.02
CA ASN A 319 -26.53 0.58 21.84
C ASN A 319 -27.19 0.16 20.53
N LEU A 320 -28.31 -0.55 20.62
CA LEU A 320 -29.07 -0.97 19.45
C LEU A 320 -29.82 0.20 18.80
N VAL A 321 -29.63 0.35 17.50
CA VAL A 321 -30.43 1.23 16.66
C VAL A 321 -31.08 0.37 15.58
N GLU A 322 -32.40 0.22 15.70
CA GLU A 322 -33.18 -0.50 14.70
C GLU A 322 -33.21 0.29 13.38
N VAL A 323 -32.89 -0.40 12.29
CA VAL A 323 -33.03 0.08 10.91
C VAL A 323 -34.26 -0.61 10.31
N PRO A 324 -35.45 0.01 10.39
CA PRO A 324 -36.66 -0.56 9.81
C PRO A 324 -36.63 -0.48 8.29
N VAL A 325 -37.60 -1.07 7.59
CA VAL A 325 -37.88 -0.73 6.18
C VAL A 325 -38.16 0.78 6.02
N TYR A 326 -38.21 1.30 4.79
CA TYR A 326 -38.58 2.71 4.64
C TYR A 326 -39.99 2.92 5.19
N ASN A 327 -40.24 4.07 5.79
CA ASN A 327 -41.62 4.48 6.01
C ASN A 327 -42.26 4.79 4.64
N ARG A 328 -43.59 4.78 4.56
CA ARG A 328 -44.25 4.88 3.25
C ARG A 328 -43.91 6.18 2.51
N ASP A 329 -43.82 7.30 3.20
CA ASP A 329 -43.44 8.58 2.59
C ASP A 329 -41.96 8.58 2.11
N GLU A 330 -41.05 7.90 2.83
CA GLU A 330 -39.66 7.66 2.43
C GLU A 330 -39.60 6.79 1.18
N SER A 331 -40.37 5.71 1.10
CA SER A 331 -40.44 4.83 -0.08
C SER A 331 -40.93 5.60 -1.29
N VAL A 332 -42.02 6.35 -1.15
CA VAL A 332 -42.60 7.15 -2.23
C VAL A 332 -41.62 8.24 -2.67
N ALA A 333 -41.01 8.97 -1.74
CA ALA A 333 -40.01 9.99 -2.06
C ALA A 333 -38.77 9.37 -2.74
N PHE A 334 -38.30 8.22 -2.26
CA PHE A 334 -37.19 7.47 -2.83
C PHE A 334 -37.50 7.03 -4.28
N ILE A 335 -38.67 6.44 -4.52
CA ILE A 335 -39.12 6.00 -5.83
C ILE A 335 -39.28 7.19 -6.78
N LEU A 336 -39.94 8.27 -6.37
CA LEU A 336 -40.12 9.46 -7.21
C LEU A 336 -38.79 10.13 -7.57
N ARG A 337 -37.81 10.09 -6.65
CA ARG A 337 -36.46 10.60 -6.93
C ARG A 337 -35.69 9.68 -7.89
N ARG A 338 -35.91 8.36 -7.79
CA ARG A 338 -35.26 7.35 -8.63
C ARG A 338 -35.91 7.22 -10.01
N ALA A 339 -37.21 7.48 -10.08
CA ALA A 339 -38.09 7.37 -11.23
C ALA A 339 -39.03 8.60 -11.35
N PRO A 340 -38.52 9.77 -11.79
CA PRO A 340 -39.28 11.03 -11.81
C PRO A 340 -40.53 11.03 -12.69
N ARG A 341 -40.66 10.03 -13.59
CA ARG A 341 -41.81 9.86 -14.46
C ARG A 341 -43.03 9.23 -13.76
N LEU A 342 -42.83 8.58 -12.62
CA LEU A 342 -43.91 7.95 -11.87
C LEU A 342 -44.70 9.01 -11.11
N THR A 343 -46.01 8.80 -10.99
CA THR A 343 -46.87 9.59 -10.13
C THR A 343 -46.73 9.14 -8.66
N ARG A 344 -47.12 10.01 -7.72
CA ARG A 344 -47.13 9.65 -6.29
C ARG A 344 -47.94 8.39 -6.01
N THR A 345 -49.05 8.21 -6.72
CA THR A 345 -49.95 7.04 -6.59
C THR A 345 -49.31 5.75 -7.10
N GLU A 346 -48.60 5.80 -8.24
CA GLU A 346 -47.86 4.66 -8.77
C GLU A 346 -46.67 4.27 -7.88
N ALA A 347 -45.96 5.27 -7.35
CA ALA A 347 -44.88 5.06 -6.39
C ALA A 347 -45.39 4.41 -5.09
N ASP A 348 -46.55 4.82 -4.59
CA ASP A 348 -47.17 4.23 -3.40
C ASP A 348 -47.58 2.76 -3.62
N ARG A 349 -48.22 2.45 -4.75
CA ARG A 349 -48.57 1.06 -5.13
C ARG A 349 -47.34 0.17 -5.29
N LEU A 350 -46.28 0.69 -5.92
CA LEU A 350 -45.02 -0.02 -6.07
C LEU A 350 -44.35 -0.26 -4.72
N ALA A 351 -44.39 0.73 -3.83
CA ALA A 351 -43.86 0.62 -2.47
C ALA A 351 -44.58 -0.46 -1.67
N GLU A 352 -45.92 -0.53 -1.80
CA GLU A 352 -46.74 -1.57 -1.19
C GLU A 352 -46.39 -2.98 -1.70
N ALA A 353 -46.28 -3.15 -3.03
CA ALA A 353 -45.96 -4.44 -3.64
C ALA A 353 -44.56 -4.96 -3.28
N LEU A 354 -43.63 -4.07 -2.93
CA LEU A 354 -42.25 -4.39 -2.56
C LEU A 354 -42.01 -4.31 -1.04
N GLU A 355 -43.09 -4.21 -0.26
CA GLU A 355 -43.09 -4.17 1.20
C GLU A 355 -42.12 -3.11 1.77
N ASP A 356 -42.03 -1.97 1.08
CA ASP A 356 -41.21 -0.82 1.47
C ASP A 356 -39.70 -1.15 1.65
N LEU A 357 -39.19 -2.25 1.08
CA LEU A 357 -37.82 -2.72 1.28
C LEU A 357 -36.80 -1.94 0.42
N PRO A 358 -35.86 -1.16 0.99
CA PRO A 358 -34.99 -0.25 0.25
C PRO A 358 -34.20 -0.86 -0.91
N LEU A 359 -33.68 -2.09 -0.75
CA LEU A 359 -32.94 -2.77 -1.81
C LEU A 359 -33.82 -3.12 -3.01
N LEU A 360 -35.05 -3.59 -2.77
CA LEU A 360 -36.00 -3.91 -3.83
C LEU A 360 -36.51 -2.62 -4.48
N LEU A 361 -36.76 -1.58 -3.69
CA LEU A 361 -37.14 -0.27 -4.21
C LEU A 361 -36.06 0.34 -5.11
N ASP A 362 -34.78 0.28 -4.75
CA ASP A 362 -33.69 0.81 -5.59
C ASP A 362 -33.55 0.04 -6.91
N GLN A 363 -33.64 -1.29 -6.84
CA GLN A 363 -33.56 -2.16 -8.02
C GLN A 363 -34.76 -1.94 -8.94
N THR A 364 -35.98 -1.95 -8.39
CA THR A 364 -37.21 -1.89 -9.18
C THR A 364 -37.55 -0.49 -9.64
N ALA A 365 -37.40 0.55 -8.81
CA ALA A 365 -37.65 1.93 -9.25
C ALA A 365 -36.60 2.40 -10.27
N GLY A 366 -35.35 1.95 -10.14
CA GLY A 366 -34.34 2.15 -11.18
C GLY A 366 -34.76 1.53 -12.51
N TRP A 367 -35.22 0.27 -12.49
CA TRP A 367 -35.70 -0.44 -13.69
C TRP A 367 -36.96 0.18 -14.29
N LEU A 368 -37.95 0.55 -13.46
CA LEU A 368 -39.20 1.22 -13.83
C LEU A 368 -39.03 2.68 -14.24
N ASN A 369 -37.87 3.31 -14.08
CA ASN A 369 -37.59 4.61 -14.71
C ASN A 369 -37.18 4.44 -16.18
N ASP A 370 -36.50 3.32 -16.47
CA ASP A 370 -35.78 3.08 -17.72
C ASP A 370 -36.53 2.11 -18.67
N SER A 371 -37.68 1.55 -18.28
CA SER A 371 -38.52 0.61 -19.08
C SER A 371 -39.77 1.27 -19.68
N ASP A 372 -40.46 0.71 -20.66
CA ASP A 372 -41.80 1.22 -21.07
C ASP A 372 -42.96 0.53 -20.32
N MET A 373 -42.64 -0.33 -19.33
CA MET A 373 -43.64 -1.10 -18.58
C MET A 373 -44.31 -0.25 -17.50
N SER A 374 -45.62 -0.42 -17.35
CA SER A 374 -46.38 0.22 -16.28
C SER A 374 -46.16 -0.48 -14.92
N VAL A 375 -46.42 0.24 -13.82
CA VAL A 375 -46.36 -0.35 -12.47
C VAL A 375 -47.37 -1.49 -12.31
N GLU A 376 -48.55 -1.37 -12.93
CA GLU A 376 -49.61 -2.39 -12.89
C GLU A 376 -49.15 -3.71 -13.53
N GLU A 377 -48.59 -3.65 -14.75
CA GLU A 377 -48.08 -4.82 -15.47
C GLU A 377 -46.92 -5.50 -14.72
N TYR A 378 -46.07 -4.73 -14.05
CA TYR A 378 -44.98 -5.28 -13.25
C TYR A 378 -45.49 -6.06 -12.01
N ILE A 379 -46.50 -5.53 -11.32
CA ILE A 379 -47.11 -6.19 -10.16
C ILE A 379 -47.83 -7.48 -10.57
N GLU A 380 -48.52 -7.49 -11.72
CA GLU A 380 -49.14 -8.71 -12.27
C GLU A 380 -48.10 -9.80 -12.62
N LEU A 381 -46.91 -9.37 -13.08
CA LEU A 381 -45.80 -10.27 -13.42
C LEU A 381 -45.20 -10.94 -12.18
N LEU A 382 -45.19 -10.24 -11.03
CA LEU A 382 -44.78 -10.81 -9.74
C LEU A 382 -45.76 -11.88 -9.23
N GLY A 383 -47.03 -11.81 -9.64
CA GLY A 383 -48.09 -12.73 -9.20
C GLY A 383 -48.27 -14.00 -10.03
N SER A 384 -47.64 -14.16 -11.20
CA SER A 384 -48.08 -15.11 -12.25
C SER A 384 -47.13 -16.28 -12.64
N GLY A 385 -46.07 -16.62 -11.89
CA GLY A 385 -45.10 -17.68 -12.27
C GLY A 385 -45.23 -19.04 -11.54
N ILE A 386 -45.46 -20.12 -12.30
CA ILE A 386 -45.74 -21.53 -11.89
C ILE A 386 -44.52 -22.49 -12.03
N ASP A 387 -44.58 -23.59 -11.26
CA ASP A 387 -43.93 -24.93 -11.32
C ASP A 387 -42.51 -25.20 -10.75
N GLN A 388 -42.51 -26.10 -9.77
CA GLN A 388 -41.41 -26.61 -8.97
C GLN A 388 -40.73 -27.78 -9.69
N ASP A 389 -39.67 -27.54 -10.48
CA ASP A 389 -38.74 -28.62 -10.88
C ASP A 389 -37.37 -28.11 -11.42
N VAL A 390 -36.77 -27.11 -10.76
CA VAL A 390 -35.41 -26.65 -11.11
C VAL A 390 -34.42 -26.85 -9.96
N VAL A 391 -33.62 -27.90 -10.13
CA VAL A 391 -32.24 -28.17 -9.69
C VAL A 391 -31.67 -27.29 -8.57
N LYS A 392 -31.46 -27.91 -7.40
CA LYS A 392 -30.68 -27.40 -6.25
C LYS A 392 -29.31 -26.82 -6.66
N VAL A 393 -29.16 -25.51 -6.53
CA VAL A 393 -27.88 -24.80 -6.43
C VAL A 393 -27.84 -24.12 -5.06
N SER A 394 -26.81 -24.42 -4.26
CA SER A 394 -26.37 -23.88 -2.95
C SER A 394 -27.43 -23.28 -1.98
N ALA A 395 -27.38 -23.70 -0.72
CA ALA A 395 -28.38 -23.44 0.32
C ALA A 395 -28.53 -21.98 0.83
N ASP A 396 -27.92 -20.98 0.18
CA ASP A 396 -27.80 -19.62 0.72
C ASP A 396 -28.75 -18.57 0.14
N PHE A 397 -29.63 -18.92 -0.82
CA PHE A 397 -30.59 -17.96 -1.41
C PHE A 397 -31.97 -18.57 -1.68
N PRO A 398 -33.07 -17.80 -1.53
CA PRO A 398 -34.43 -18.29 -1.78
C PRO A 398 -34.66 -18.72 -3.23
N LEU A 399 -35.41 -19.81 -3.44
CA LEU A 399 -35.73 -20.40 -4.75
C LEU A 399 -36.38 -19.38 -5.72
N ALA A 400 -37.24 -18.49 -5.20
CA ALA A 400 -37.91 -17.43 -5.97
C ALA A 400 -36.94 -16.48 -6.67
N PHE A 401 -35.76 -16.25 -6.07
CA PHE A 401 -34.73 -15.39 -6.63
C PHE A 401 -34.03 -16.06 -7.83
N GLN A 402 -33.78 -17.37 -7.77
CA GLN A 402 -33.16 -18.12 -8.87
C GLN A 402 -34.08 -18.16 -10.10
N THR A 403 -35.38 -18.41 -9.88
CA THR A 403 -36.38 -18.43 -10.95
C THR A 403 -36.55 -17.06 -11.61
N ALA A 404 -36.61 -15.98 -10.81
CA ALA A 404 -36.67 -14.61 -11.33
C ALA A 404 -35.48 -14.28 -12.22
N TRP A 405 -34.27 -14.71 -11.85
CA TRP A 405 -33.05 -14.48 -12.63
C TRP A 405 -32.96 -15.30 -13.92
N SER A 406 -33.38 -16.57 -13.90
CA SER A 406 -33.47 -17.38 -15.12
C SER A 406 -34.51 -16.82 -16.10
N ILE A 407 -35.65 -16.33 -15.60
CA ILE A 407 -36.66 -15.65 -16.41
C ILE A 407 -36.11 -14.35 -16.99
N LEU A 408 -35.40 -13.54 -16.19
CA LEU A 408 -34.74 -12.30 -16.62
C LEU A 408 -33.69 -12.54 -17.71
N LEU A 409 -32.82 -13.55 -17.54
CA LEU A 409 -31.81 -13.92 -18.53
C LEU A 409 -32.44 -14.46 -19.83
N ASN A 410 -33.53 -15.24 -19.74
CA ASN A 410 -34.28 -15.68 -20.91
C ASN A 410 -34.96 -14.50 -21.63
N LYS A 411 -35.55 -13.56 -20.89
CA LYS A 411 -36.16 -12.35 -21.45
C LYS A 411 -35.13 -11.42 -22.09
N LEU A 412 -33.94 -11.30 -21.50
CA LEU A 412 -32.78 -10.61 -22.08
C LEU A 412 -32.36 -11.24 -23.41
N ARG A 413 -32.32 -12.58 -23.47
CA ARG A 413 -32.02 -13.31 -24.71
C ARG A 413 -33.05 -13.03 -25.80
N ASP A 414 -34.32 -12.89 -25.45
CA ASP A 414 -35.40 -12.65 -26.41
C ASP A 414 -35.51 -11.18 -26.84
N THR A 415 -34.99 -10.23 -26.05
CA THR A 415 -35.11 -8.78 -26.31
C THR A 415 -33.86 -8.14 -26.92
N VAL A 416 -32.67 -8.41 -26.36
CA VAL A 416 -31.37 -7.87 -26.85
C VAL A 416 -30.29 -8.94 -26.67
N PRO A 417 -30.15 -9.88 -27.63
CA PRO A 417 -29.19 -10.98 -27.58
C PRO A 417 -27.75 -10.52 -27.29
N GLU A 418 -27.37 -9.34 -27.78
CA GLU A 418 -26.03 -8.75 -27.62
C GLU A 418 -25.68 -8.50 -26.14
N SER A 419 -26.67 -8.24 -25.29
CA SER A 419 -26.49 -8.08 -23.84
C SER A 419 -26.09 -9.40 -23.18
N VAL A 420 -26.66 -10.50 -23.65
CA VAL A 420 -26.31 -11.84 -23.18
C VAL A 420 -24.89 -12.19 -23.63
N ASP A 421 -24.51 -11.88 -24.86
CA ASP A 421 -23.15 -12.13 -25.34
C ASP A 421 -22.10 -11.30 -24.58
N LEU A 422 -22.41 -10.05 -24.24
CA LEU A 422 -21.55 -9.25 -23.36
C LEU A 422 -21.40 -9.87 -21.96
N LEU A 423 -22.50 -10.39 -21.40
CA LEU A 423 -22.50 -11.07 -20.10
C LEU A 423 -21.67 -12.37 -20.13
N ARG A 424 -21.83 -13.16 -21.21
CA ARG A 424 -21.07 -14.38 -21.49
C ARG A 424 -19.58 -14.07 -21.57
N LEU A 425 -19.21 -13.01 -22.28
CA LEU A 425 -17.84 -12.55 -22.39
C LEU A 425 -17.28 -12.08 -21.03
N CYS A 426 -18.02 -11.28 -20.28
CA CYS A 426 -17.63 -10.83 -18.93
C CYS A 426 -17.40 -12.00 -17.95
N SER A 427 -18.06 -13.15 -18.17
CA SER A 427 -17.85 -14.37 -17.37
C SER A 427 -16.48 -15.04 -17.55
N PHE A 428 -15.65 -14.59 -18.49
CA PHE A 428 -14.25 -15.05 -18.63
C PHE A 428 -13.23 -14.10 -18.00
N PHE A 429 -13.68 -12.96 -17.46
CA PHE A 429 -12.88 -12.13 -16.58
C PHE A 429 -13.03 -12.60 -15.12
N ALA A 430 -12.23 -11.99 -14.24
CA ALA A 430 -12.36 -12.20 -12.80
C ALA A 430 -13.69 -11.60 -12.29
N PRO A 431 -14.39 -12.26 -11.35
CA PRO A 431 -15.57 -11.67 -10.69
C PRO A 431 -15.24 -10.33 -10.03
N GLY A 432 -16.21 -9.41 -10.01
CA GLY A 432 -16.04 -8.05 -9.51
C GLY A 432 -15.88 -7.05 -10.64
N SER A 433 -14.99 -6.07 -10.46
CA SER A 433 -14.77 -4.96 -11.40
C SER A 433 -13.97 -5.39 -12.63
N ILE A 434 -14.54 -5.20 -13.82
CA ILE A 434 -13.92 -5.44 -15.13
C ILE A 434 -13.75 -4.08 -15.82
N PRO A 435 -12.53 -3.55 -15.97
CA PRO A 435 -12.33 -2.28 -16.65
C PRO A 435 -12.82 -2.35 -18.10
N VAL A 436 -13.71 -1.44 -18.49
CA VAL A 436 -14.32 -1.39 -19.84
C VAL A 436 -13.27 -1.26 -20.94
N ARG A 437 -12.14 -0.60 -20.63
CA ARG A 437 -11.01 -0.50 -21.57
C ARG A 437 -10.43 -1.84 -22.00
N LEU A 438 -10.45 -2.88 -21.15
CA LEU A 438 -9.99 -4.22 -21.54
C LEU A 438 -10.86 -4.81 -22.66
N LEU A 439 -12.12 -4.37 -22.74
CA LEU A 439 -13.06 -4.76 -23.78
C LEU A 439 -12.92 -3.86 -25.02
N LYS A 440 -12.80 -2.54 -24.82
CA LYS A 440 -12.77 -1.55 -25.93
C LYS A 440 -11.44 -1.46 -26.67
N GLU A 441 -10.33 -1.87 -26.08
CA GLU A 441 -9.01 -1.86 -26.74
C GLU A 441 -8.82 -3.05 -27.73
N MET A 442 -9.85 -3.89 -27.92
CA MET A 442 -9.80 -5.02 -28.85
C MET A 442 -9.75 -4.59 -30.33
N PRO A 443 -8.89 -5.22 -31.17
CA PRO A 443 -8.89 -4.99 -32.60
C PRO A 443 -10.23 -5.40 -33.27
N PRO A 444 -10.85 -4.56 -34.13
CA PRO A 444 -12.15 -4.85 -34.74
C PRO A 444 -12.22 -6.15 -35.57
N GLY A 445 -11.10 -6.57 -36.15
CA GLY A 445 -11.00 -7.76 -37.00
C GLY A 445 -10.87 -9.08 -36.23
N GLU A 446 -10.75 -9.02 -34.90
CA GLU A 446 -10.57 -10.21 -34.04
C GLU A 446 -11.82 -10.56 -33.22
N LEU A 447 -12.85 -9.70 -33.29
CA LEU A 447 -14.13 -9.95 -32.65
C LEU A 447 -14.97 -10.94 -33.48
N PRO A 448 -15.68 -11.88 -32.85
CA PRO A 448 -16.73 -12.66 -33.50
C PRO A 448 -17.73 -11.73 -34.20
N GLU A 449 -18.31 -12.18 -35.31
CA GLU A 449 -19.28 -11.37 -36.08
C GLU A 449 -20.42 -10.85 -35.18
N GLN A 450 -20.84 -11.65 -34.19
CA GLN A 450 -21.88 -11.29 -33.23
C GLN A 450 -21.47 -10.16 -32.28
N LEU A 451 -20.18 -10.05 -31.93
CA LEU A 451 -19.65 -9.04 -31.01
C LEU A 451 -19.07 -7.80 -31.73
N SER A 452 -18.71 -7.95 -33.01
CA SER A 452 -18.12 -6.86 -33.81
C SER A 452 -19.06 -5.66 -33.94
N GLY A 453 -20.36 -5.91 -34.15
CA GLY A 453 -21.36 -4.84 -34.14
C GLY A 453 -21.47 -4.15 -32.77
N LEU A 454 -21.52 -4.93 -31.69
CA LEU A 454 -21.65 -4.42 -30.33
C LEU A 454 -20.46 -3.54 -29.89
N MET A 455 -19.23 -3.95 -30.21
CA MET A 455 -18.03 -3.26 -29.75
C MET A 455 -17.67 -2.04 -30.60
N ASN A 456 -18.03 -2.04 -31.89
CA ASN A 456 -17.72 -0.95 -32.82
C ASN A 456 -18.82 0.11 -32.90
N ASP A 457 -20.05 -0.20 -32.50
CA ASP A 457 -21.16 0.76 -32.47
C ASP A 457 -21.42 1.27 -31.04
N PRO A 458 -21.09 2.55 -30.75
CA PRO A 458 -21.33 3.15 -29.43
C PRO A 458 -22.81 3.14 -29.02
N LEU A 459 -23.75 3.19 -29.97
CA LEU A 459 -25.18 3.16 -29.67
C LEU A 459 -25.61 1.76 -29.25
N LEU A 460 -25.15 0.72 -29.93
CA LEU A 460 -25.42 -0.67 -29.54
C LEU A 460 -24.73 -1.02 -28.21
N TRP A 461 -23.50 -0.58 -28.00
CA TRP A 461 -22.80 -0.72 -26.71
C TRP A 461 -23.61 -0.11 -25.56
N ASN A 462 -24.01 1.16 -25.70
CA ASN A 462 -24.78 1.86 -24.68
C ASN A 462 -26.17 1.24 -24.49
N LYS A 463 -26.79 0.72 -25.56
CA LYS A 463 -28.06 0.00 -25.48
C LYS A 463 -27.90 -1.32 -24.71
N ALA A 464 -26.90 -2.13 -25.01
CA ALA A 464 -26.67 -3.41 -24.35
C ALA A 464 -26.29 -3.23 -22.87
N ILE A 465 -25.37 -2.32 -22.58
CA ILE A 465 -25.02 -1.94 -21.21
C ILE A 465 -26.23 -1.33 -20.49
N GLY A 466 -27.01 -0.49 -21.16
CA GLY A 466 -28.25 0.09 -20.64
C GLY A 466 -29.26 -1.00 -20.24
N GLN A 467 -29.43 -2.03 -21.06
CA GLN A 467 -30.26 -3.19 -20.76
C GLN A 467 -29.69 -4.02 -19.60
N LEU A 468 -28.39 -4.30 -19.57
CA LEU A 468 -27.76 -5.02 -18.46
C LEU A 468 -27.86 -4.24 -17.13
N ARG A 469 -27.79 -2.91 -17.17
CA ARG A 469 -28.05 -2.04 -16.01
C ARG A 469 -29.52 -2.05 -15.62
N GLN A 470 -30.41 -1.96 -16.59
CA GLN A 470 -31.86 -2.00 -16.40
C GLN A 470 -32.21 -3.27 -15.62
N TYR A 471 -31.74 -4.43 -16.06
CA TYR A 471 -31.98 -5.70 -15.36
C TYR A 471 -31.08 -5.96 -14.13
N SER A 472 -30.34 -4.95 -13.64
CA SER A 472 -29.44 -5.03 -12.47
C SER A 472 -28.39 -6.14 -12.52
N VAL A 473 -28.04 -6.63 -13.71
CA VAL A 473 -27.06 -7.72 -13.92
C VAL A 473 -25.63 -7.23 -13.76
N VAL A 474 -25.41 -5.96 -14.12
CA VAL A 474 -24.11 -5.28 -14.12
C VAL A 474 -24.26 -3.91 -13.48
N ARG A 475 -23.29 -3.49 -12.65
CA ARG A 475 -23.14 -2.09 -12.24
C ARG A 475 -22.00 -1.43 -13.01
N LEU A 476 -22.20 -0.20 -13.45
CA LEU A 476 -21.14 0.63 -14.01
C LEU A 476 -20.56 1.51 -12.91
N GLU A 477 -19.26 1.38 -12.66
CA GLU A 477 -18.52 2.21 -11.73
C GLU A 477 -17.54 3.10 -12.50
N SER A 478 -17.77 4.40 -12.48
CA SER A 478 -16.79 5.38 -12.98
C SER A 478 -15.70 5.58 -11.94
N HIS A 479 -14.44 5.32 -12.28
CA HIS A 479 -13.30 5.60 -11.39
C HIS A 479 -12.68 6.95 -11.78
N GLU A 480 -12.70 7.92 -10.87
CA GLU A 480 -11.75 9.04 -10.91
C GLU A 480 -10.47 8.56 -10.20
N ALA A 481 -9.42 8.29 -10.97
CA ALA A 481 -8.11 8.06 -10.39
C ALA A 481 -7.56 9.39 -9.87
N ALA A 482 -7.26 9.46 -8.57
CA ALA A 482 -6.41 10.53 -8.06
C ALA A 482 -5.01 10.36 -8.68
N ILE A 483 -4.52 11.42 -9.32
CA ILE A 483 -3.15 11.60 -9.84
C ILE A 483 -2.87 10.90 -11.19
N ASP A 484 -3.65 11.21 -12.23
CA ASP A 484 -3.16 11.54 -13.60
C ASP A 484 -4.37 11.70 -14.54
N GLU A 485 -4.42 12.79 -15.32
CA GLU A 485 -5.50 13.21 -16.24
C GLU A 485 -5.75 12.27 -17.45
N SER A 486 -5.44 10.96 -17.37
CA SER A 486 -5.56 10.05 -18.53
C SER A 486 -6.30 8.73 -18.29
N SER A 487 -6.87 8.49 -17.10
CA SER A 487 -7.63 7.26 -16.85
C SER A 487 -8.91 7.46 -16.02
N SER A 488 -9.84 8.25 -16.56
CA SER A 488 -11.26 8.09 -16.21
C SER A 488 -11.77 6.77 -16.81
N GLY A 489 -11.62 5.67 -16.09
CA GLY A 489 -12.05 4.34 -16.54
C GLY A 489 -13.46 4.02 -16.05
N GLU A 490 -14.36 3.67 -16.97
CA GLU A 490 -15.58 2.94 -16.62
C GLU A 490 -15.22 1.48 -16.31
N SER A 491 -15.81 0.90 -15.28
CA SER A 491 -15.73 -0.54 -15.01
C SER A 491 -17.10 -1.19 -14.89
N ILE A 492 -17.20 -2.41 -15.39
CA ILE A 492 -18.37 -3.29 -15.31
C ILE A 492 -18.18 -4.16 -14.08
N TYR A 493 -18.99 -3.97 -13.06
CA TYR A 493 -19.05 -4.86 -11.91
C TYR A 493 -19.99 -6.02 -12.23
N LEU A 494 -19.44 -7.24 -12.24
CA LEU A 494 -20.19 -8.48 -12.40
C LEU A 494 -20.16 -9.30 -11.10
N HIS A 495 -21.34 -9.56 -10.54
CA HIS A 495 -21.46 -10.34 -9.31
C HIS A 495 -21.04 -11.82 -9.52
N ARG A 496 -20.38 -12.41 -8.52
CA ARG A 496 -19.86 -13.80 -8.58
C ARG A 496 -20.93 -14.85 -8.88
N MET A 497 -22.17 -14.62 -8.46
CA MET A 497 -23.29 -15.54 -8.74
C MET A 497 -23.67 -15.56 -10.23
N VAL A 498 -23.75 -14.38 -10.86
CA VAL A 498 -24.05 -14.26 -12.28
C VAL A 498 -22.97 -14.94 -13.11
N HIS A 499 -21.71 -14.77 -12.69
CA HIS A 499 -20.55 -15.46 -13.27
C HIS A 499 -20.73 -16.99 -13.31
N GLN A 500 -21.22 -17.59 -12.22
CA GLN A 500 -21.43 -19.03 -12.10
C GLN A 500 -22.61 -19.54 -12.94
N ILE A 501 -23.74 -18.83 -12.92
CA ILE A 501 -24.95 -19.20 -13.67
C ILE A 501 -24.65 -19.18 -15.17
N VAL A 502 -24.09 -18.07 -15.66
CA VAL A 502 -23.81 -17.87 -17.09
C VAL A 502 -22.80 -18.90 -17.61
N ARG A 503 -21.77 -19.25 -16.82
CA ARG A 503 -20.80 -20.28 -17.23
C ARG A 503 -21.39 -21.69 -17.25
N LYS A 504 -22.35 -21.99 -16.38
CA LYS A 504 -22.96 -23.34 -16.30
C LYS A 504 -23.93 -23.59 -17.45
N ASP A 505 -24.67 -22.55 -17.86
CA ASP A 505 -25.71 -22.65 -18.89
C ASP A 505 -25.15 -22.43 -20.32
N MET A 506 -23.85 -22.17 -20.46
CA MET A 506 -23.20 -21.92 -21.75
C MET A 506 -22.77 -23.22 -22.46
N PRO A 507 -23.14 -23.41 -23.74
CA PRO A 507 -22.63 -24.52 -24.55
C PRO A 507 -21.10 -24.49 -24.69
N GLU A 508 -20.45 -25.65 -24.75
CA GLU A 508 -18.98 -25.73 -24.82
C GLU A 508 -18.38 -25.06 -26.08
N ARG A 509 -19.13 -25.03 -27.19
CA ARG A 509 -18.71 -24.30 -28.41
C ARG A 509 -18.61 -22.80 -28.17
N ASP A 510 -19.68 -22.19 -27.65
CA ASP A 510 -19.72 -20.76 -27.29
C ASP A 510 -18.61 -20.47 -26.26
N ARG A 511 -18.40 -21.38 -25.32
CA ARG A 511 -17.37 -21.26 -24.29
C ARG A 511 -15.95 -21.08 -24.86
N GLN A 512 -15.60 -21.87 -25.87
CA GLN A 512 -14.30 -21.77 -26.54
C GLN A 512 -14.18 -20.48 -27.35
N GLU A 513 -15.25 -20.06 -28.02
CA GLU A 513 -15.25 -18.80 -28.76
C GLU A 513 -15.05 -17.59 -27.85
N PHE A 514 -15.84 -17.46 -26.78
CA PHE A 514 -15.75 -16.32 -25.86
C PHE A 514 -14.42 -16.29 -25.06
N ILE A 515 -13.88 -17.44 -24.65
CA ILE A 515 -12.60 -17.45 -23.92
C ILE A 515 -11.45 -16.99 -24.82
N ASP A 516 -11.45 -17.35 -26.10
CA ASP A 516 -10.44 -16.93 -27.06
C ASP A 516 -10.52 -15.44 -27.39
N VAL A 517 -11.72 -14.86 -27.35
CA VAL A 517 -11.91 -13.40 -27.43
C VAL A 517 -11.29 -12.72 -26.20
N VAL A 518 -11.58 -13.20 -24.99
CA VAL A 518 -11.02 -12.60 -23.77
C VAL A 518 -9.51 -12.74 -23.69
N ARG A 519 -8.95 -13.88 -24.11
CA ARG A 519 -7.48 -14.06 -24.19
C ARG A 519 -6.84 -13.00 -25.09
N ARG A 520 -7.40 -12.77 -26.28
CA ARG A 520 -6.92 -11.75 -27.23
C ARG A 520 -7.15 -10.32 -26.70
N ALA A 521 -8.26 -10.07 -26.01
CA ALA A 521 -8.53 -8.80 -25.34
C ALA A 521 -7.46 -8.46 -24.31
N LEU A 522 -7.12 -9.42 -23.43
CA LEU A 522 -6.07 -9.25 -22.44
C LEU A 522 -4.70 -9.07 -23.09
N ALA A 523 -4.42 -9.77 -24.20
CA ALA A 523 -3.18 -9.62 -24.96
C ALA A 523 -3.07 -8.25 -25.64
N ALA A 524 -4.17 -7.73 -26.20
CA ALA A 524 -4.24 -6.39 -26.79
C ALA A 524 -4.08 -5.28 -25.74
N ALA A 525 -4.57 -5.52 -24.52
CA ALA A 525 -4.42 -4.59 -23.40
C ALA A 525 -3.01 -4.58 -22.79
N ASP A 526 -2.14 -5.54 -23.12
CA ASP A 526 -0.75 -5.63 -22.63
C ASP A 526 0.05 -4.38 -23.04
N PRO A 527 0.54 -3.59 -22.08
CA PRO A 527 1.39 -2.43 -22.39
C PRO A 527 2.74 -2.78 -23.03
N GLY A 528 3.18 -4.05 -22.96
CA GLY A 528 4.43 -4.55 -23.54
C GLY A 528 5.73 -4.05 -22.91
N ARG A 529 5.67 -3.27 -21.82
CA ARG A 529 6.81 -2.60 -21.19
C ARG A 529 6.77 -2.71 -19.65
N PRO A 530 6.98 -3.91 -19.08
CA PRO A 530 6.89 -4.15 -17.63
C PRO A 530 7.96 -3.42 -16.81
N THR A 531 9.02 -2.91 -17.45
CA THR A 531 10.08 -2.14 -16.78
C THR A 531 9.70 -0.68 -16.50
N ASP A 532 8.63 -0.18 -17.14
CA ASP A 532 8.11 1.18 -16.93
C ASP A 532 7.07 1.17 -15.81
N THR A 533 7.44 1.74 -14.66
CA THR A 533 6.59 1.71 -13.45
C THR A 533 5.27 2.45 -13.62
N ARG A 534 5.19 3.39 -14.57
CA ARG A 534 3.95 4.11 -14.90
C ARG A 534 2.87 3.19 -15.49
N LEU A 535 3.28 2.05 -16.05
CA LEU A 535 2.38 1.07 -16.67
C LEU A 535 1.98 -0.04 -15.70
N TRP A 536 2.54 -0.08 -14.49
CA TRP A 536 2.22 -1.09 -13.48
C TRP A 536 0.75 -1.12 -13.07
N PRO A 537 0.03 0.01 -12.93
CA PRO A 537 -1.42 -0.04 -12.72
C PRO A 537 -2.17 -0.82 -13.80
N ARG A 538 -1.72 -0.76 -15.06
CA ARG A 538 -2.32 -1.55 -16.16
C ARG A 538 -2.06 -3.05 -16.00
N TYR A 539 -0.87 -3.45 -15.57
CA TYR A 539 -0.57 -4.85 -15.27
C TYR A 539 -1.36 -5.36 -14.05
N ALA A 540 -1.53 -4.53 -13.03
CA ALA A 540 -2.34 -4.84 -11.86
C ALA A 540 -3.83 -5.07 -12.21
N GLU A 541 -4.36 -4.35 -13.20
CA GLU A 541 -5.71 -4.58 -13.73
C GLU A 541 -5.82 -5.90 -14.52
N ILE A 542 -4.81 -6.26 -15.33
CA ILE A 542 -4.85 -7.45 -16.18
C ILE A 542 -4.67 -8.75 -15.37
N THR A 543 -3.74 -8.73 -14.41
CA THR A 543 -3.26 -9.92 -13.69
C THR A 543 -4.36 -10.79 -13.07
N PRO A 544 -5.39 -10.24 -12.37
CA PRO A 544 -6.47 -11.02 -11.80
C PRO A 544 -7.25 -11.85 -12.82
N HIS A 545 -7.31 -11.40 -14.07
CA HIS A 545 -8.13 -12.00 -15.12
C HIS A 545 -7.45 -13.18 -15.83
N LEU A 546 -6.11 -13.30 -15.77
CA LEU A 546 -5.34 -14.34 -16.46
C LEU A 546 -5.81 -15.76 -16.15
N LYS A 547 -6.12 -16.04 -14.87
CA LYS A 547 -6.62 -17.36 -14.44
C LYS A 547 -7.98 -17.68 -15.06
N TRP A 548 -8.86 -16.68 -15.18
CA TRP A 548 -10.25 -16.87 -15.59
C TRP A 548 -10.40 -17.03 -17.10
N ALA A 549 -9.53 -16.35 -17.85
CA ALA A 549 -9.37 -16.49 -19.29
C ALA A 549 -8.53 -17.73 -19.69
N ASP A 550 -8.07 -18.53 -18.72
CA ASP A 550 -7.29 -19.74 -18.92
C ASP A 550 -6.12 -19.56 -19.92
N VAL A 551 -5.40 -18.44 -19.78
CA VAL A 551 -4.37 -18.00 -20.75
C VAL A 551 -3.25 -19.01 -20.95
N LEU A 552 -3.00 -19.87 -19.97
CA LEU A 552 -1.90 -20.84 -19.99
C LEU A 552 -2.12 -21.99 -20.99
N ARG A 553 -3.37 -22.20 -21.44
CA ARG A 553 -3.69 -23.21 -22.47
C ARG A 553 -3.68 -22.67 -23.89
N SER A 554 -3.37 -21.38 -24.08
CA SER A 554 -3.33 -20.76 -25.40
C SER A 554 -1.98 -20.97 -26.10
N THR A 555 -2.03 -21.27 -27.40
CA THR A 555 -0.85 -21.31 -28.30
C THR A 555 -0.61 -19.97 -29.00
N ASP A 556 -1.42 -18.94 -28.73
CA ASP A 556 -1.29 -17.61 -29.33
C ASP A 556 -0.02 -16.90 -28.81
N PRO A 557 0.92 -16.51 -29.70
CA PRO A 557 2.14 -15.82 -29.31
C PRO A 557 1.92 -14.50 -28.56
N ALA A 558 0.81 -13.79 -28.82
CA ALA A 558 0.48 -12.54 -28.12
C ALA A 558 0.10 -12.81 -26.66
N VAL A 559 -0.74 -13.83 -26.43
CA VAL A 559 -1.15 -14.28 -25.09
C VAL A 559 0.05 -14.81 -24.31
N GLN A 560 0.94 -15.55 -24.96
CA GLN A 560 2.18 -16.02 -24.35
C GLN A 560 3.09 -14.86 -23.94
N SER A 561 3.21 -13.83 -24.79
CA SER A 561 3.99 -12.63 -24.49
C SER A 561 3.40 -11.85 -23.31
N LEU A 562 2.07 -11.76 -23.21
CA LEU A 562 1.38 -11.19 -22.05
C LEU A 562 1.75 -11.92 -20.75
N VAL A 563 1.73 -13.25 -20.74
CA VAL A 563 2.09 -14.05 -19.55
C VAL A 563 3.52 -13.75 -19.12
N LEU A 564 4.47 -13.71 -20.06
CA LEU A 564 5.86 -13.37 -19.77
C LEU A 564 6.02 -11.94 -19.23
N ASN A 565 5.29 -10.97 -19.80
CA ASN A 565 5.30 -9.59 -19.32
C ASN A 565 4.69 -9.44 -17.92
N CYS A 566 3.63 -10.19 -17.61
CA CYS A 566 3.04 -10.22 -16.27
C CYS A 566 4.00 -10.83 -15.23
N LEU A 567 4.70 -11.92 -15.56
CA LEU A 567 5.73 -12.49 -14.69
C LEU A 567 6.87 -11.49 -14.42
N ARG A 568 7.31 -10.78 -15.47
CA ARG A 568 8.34 -9.74 -15.33
C ARG A 568 7.85 -8.55 -14.52
N TYR A 569 6.60 -8.13 -14.67
CA TYR A 569 5.96 -7.13 -13.82
C TYR A 569 5.97 -7.58 -12.36
N MET A 570 5.49 -8.80 -12.05
CA MET A 570 5.45 -9.33 -10.68
C MET A 570 6.84 -9.40 -10.04
N TYR A 571 7.86 -9.76 -10.82
CA TYR A 571 9.25 -9.71 -10.35
C TYR A 571 9.70 -8.29 -10.00
N LEU A 572 9.41 -7.30 -10.85
CA LEU A 572 9.84 -5.93 -10.63
C LEU A 572 9.01 -5.19 -9.56
N SER A 573 7.71 -5.51 -9.43
CA SER A 573 6.83 -4.93 -8.41
C SER A 573 7.04 -5.55 -7.02
N GLY A 574 7.62 -6.75 -6.95
CA GLY A 574 7.85 -7.47 -5.69
C GLY A 574 6.77 -8.49 -5.33
N GLU A 575 5.86 -8.79 -6.26
CA GLU A 575 4.77 -9.77 -6.08
C GLU A 575 5.24 -11.22 -6.29
N TYR A 576 6.32 -11.62 -5.62
CA TYR A 576 7.02 -12.89 -5.87
C TYR A 576 6.12 -14.11 -5.71
N ARG A 577 5.30 -14.18 -4.65
CA ARG A 577 4.42 -15.33 -4.40
C ARG A 577 3.38 -15.54 -5.51
N ALA A 578 2.80 -14.45 -6.01
CA ALA A 578 1.85 -14.50 -7.12
C ALA A 578 2.55 -14.92 -8.42
N GLY A 579 3.74 -14.35 -8.67
CA GLY A 579 4.59 -14.70 -9.80
C GLY A 579 5.00 -16.16 -9.81
N ILE A 580 5.52 -16.70 -8.71
CA ILE A 580 5.92 -18.11 -8.59
C ILE A 580 4.73 -19.04 -8.86
N LYS A 581 3.56 -18.72 -8.32
CA LYS A 581 2.34 -19.51 -8.57
C LYS A 581 1.91 -19.49 -10.03
N LEU A 582 2.01 -18.34 -10.71
CA LEU A 582 1.72 -18.24 -12.14
C LEU A 582 2.77 -18.98 -12.97
N GLY A 583 4.05 -18.75 -12.68
CA GLY A 583 5.19 -19.33 -13.39
C GLY A 583 5.22 -20.85 -13.28
N SER A 584 5.03 -21.42 -12.09
CA SER A 584 4.96 -22.87 -11.87
C SER A 584 3.82 -23.50 -12.71
N ARG A 585 2.62 -22.91 -12.67
CA ARG A 585 1.48 -23.39 -13.49
C ARG A 585 1.75 -23.26 -14.98
N ALA A 586 2.42 -22.19 -15.39
CA ALA A 586 2.80 -21.97 -16.79
C ALA A 586 3.85 -22.99 -17.24
N MET A 587 4.84 -23.34 -16.41
CA MET A 587 5.88 -24.32 -16.74
C MET A 587 5.24 -25.68 -17.01
N THR A 588 4.30 -26.13 -16.15
CA THR A 588 3.55 -27.37 -16.39
C THR A 588 2.72 -27.29 -17.67
N ALA A 589 1.88 -26.26 -17.80
CA ALA A 589 0.94 -26.16 -18.93
C ALA A 589 1.65 -26.05 -20.29
N TRP A 590 2.71 -25.24 -20.37
CA TRP A 590 3.45 -25.04 -21.62
C TRP A 590 4.38 -26.21 -21.95
N GLY A 591 4.95 -26.87 -20.94
CA GLY A 591 5.70 -28.10 -21.13
C GLY A 591 4.82 -29.21 -21.74
N GLU A 592 3.59 -29.39 -21.24
CA GLU A 592 2.63 -30.36 -21.80
C GLU A 592 2.14 -29.96 -23.20
N LEU A 593 1.91 -28.67 -23.44
CA LEU A 593 1.30 -28.18 -24.68
C LEU A 593 2.29 -28.10 -25.86
N MET A 594 3.52 -27.67 -25.60
CA MET A 594 4.51 -27.32 -26.64
C MET A 594 5.81 -28.13 -26.54
N GLY A 595 6.01 -28.88 -25.46
CA GLY A 595 7.24 -29.62 -25.17
C GLY A 595 8.27 -28.81 -24.36
N GLU A 596 9.10 -29.50 -23.58
CA GLU A 596 10.03 -28.89 -22.63
C GLU A 596 11.14 -28.05 -23.28
N ILE A 597 11.54 -28.39 -24.51
CA ILE A 597 12.62 -27.71 -25.25
C ILE A 597 12.14 -26.54 -26.12
N HIS A 598 10.86 -26.18 -26.06
CA HIS A 598 10.30 -25.12 -26.89
C HIS A 598 10.87 -23.74 -26.50
N PRO A 599 11.23 -22.84 -27.45
CA PRO A 599 11.83 -21.53 -27.14
C PRO A 599 11.03 -20.67 -26.13
N ARG A 600 9.70 -20.74 -26.18
CA ARG A 600 8.83 -20.05 -25.21
C ARG A 600 8.89 -20.64 -23.81
N VAL A 601 9.14 -21.93 -23.67
CA VAL A 601 9.36 -22.57 -22.37
C VAL A 601 10.69 -22.10 -21.78
N TRP A 602 11.72 -21.86 -22.61
CA TRP A 602 12.97 -21.24 -22.14
C TRP A 602 12.80 -19.78 -21.72
N ASP A 603 12.06 -18.97 -22.48
CA ASP A 603 11.67 -17.60 -22.06
C ASP A 603 10.96 -17.63 -20.70
N LEU A 604 10.02 -18.54 -20.53
CA LEU A 604 9.24 -18.71 -19.31
C LEU A 604 10.14 -19.15 -18.15
N SER A 605 11.00 -20.14 -18.39
CA SER A 605 11.96 -20.68 -17.44
C SER A 605 12.85 -19.58 -16.87
N TYR A 606 13.40 -18.71 -17.71
CA TYR A 606 14.20 -17.56 -17.27
C TYR A 606 13.43 -16.59 -16.37
N ASN A 607 12.18 -16.25 -16.72
CA ASN A 607 11.35 -15.35 -15.90
C ASN A 607 10.94 -16.00 -14.58
N TYR A 608 10.63 -17.30 -14.60
CA TYR A 608 10.30 -18.08 -13.42
C TYR A 608 11.51 -18.22 -12.49
N ALA A 609 12.70 -18.48 -13.05
CA ALA A 609 13.94 -18.55 -12.30
C ALA A 609 14.26 -17.23 -11.59
N ASN A 610 14.04 -16.07 -12.23
CA ASN A 610 14.20 -14.77 -11.54
C ASN A 610 13.30 -14.63 -10.30
N LEU A 611 12.07 -15.15 -10.35
CA LEU A 611 11.14 -15.11 -9.22
C LEU A 611 11.56 -16.07 -8.09
N LEU A 612 12.01 -17.27 -8.43
CA LEU A 612 12.54 -18.25 -7.47
C LEU A 612 13.81 -17.75 -6.80
N ARG A 613 14.71 -17.14 -7.58
CA ARG A 613 15.95 -16.55 -7.08
C ARG A 613 15.70 -15.38 -6.12
N ALA A 614 14.65 -14.59 -6.37
CA ALA A 614 14.24 -13.51 -5.48
C ALA A 614 13.83 -14.00 -4.08
N VAL A 615 13.31 -15.23 -3.96
CA VAL A 615 12.93 -15.85 -2.68
C VAL A 615 13.99 -16.81 -2.13
N GLY A 616 15.18 -16.87 -2.76
CA GLY A 616 16.32 -17.62 -2.25
C GLY A 616 16.48 -19.05 -2.76
N ASP A 617 15.67 -19.52 -3.72
CA ASP A 617 15.80 -20.86 -4.30
C ASP A 617 16.88 -20.91 -5.40
N TYR A 618 18.14 -20.69 -5.01
CA TYR A 618 19.27 -20.67 -5.94
C TYR A 618 19.65 -22.06 -6.46
N ALA A 619 19.47 -23.11 -5.63
CA ALA A 619 19.81 -24.47 -6.00
C ALA A 619 18.81 -25.04 -7.03
N GLY A 620 17.52 -24.77 -6.86
CA GLY A 620 16.49 -25.16 -7.82
C GLY A 620 16.66 -24.44 -9.16
N THR A 621 16.97 -23.15 -9.16
CA THR A 621 17.18 -22.37 -10.39
C THR A 621 18.47 -22.73 -11.11
N GLU A 622 19.55 -23.05 -10.39
CA GLU A 622 20.81 -23.49 -10.99
C GLU A 622 20.62 -24.71 -11.89
N ALA A 623 19.86 -25.71 -11.41
CA ALA A 623 19.59 -26.91 -12.18
C ALA A 623 18.80 -26.62 -13.47
N ILE A 624 17.81 -25.73 -13.35
CA ILE A 624 16.95 -25.30 -14.46
C ILE A 624 17.77 -24.53 -15.52
N GLU A 625 18.52 -23.52 -15.10
CA GLU A 625 19.30 -22.66 -16.01
C GLU A 625 20.49 -23.40 -16.60
N ARG A 626 21.13 -24.33 -15.86
CA ARG A 626 22.21 -25.16 -16.40
C ARG A 626 21.74 -26.05 -17.54
N ALA A 627 20.58 -26.69 -17.39
CA ALA A 627 19.99 -27.47 -18.47
C ALA A 627 19.70 -26.62 -19.71
N ALA A 628 19.18 -25.40 -19.51
CA ALA A 628 18.94 -24.44 -20.59
C ALA A 628 20.24 -24.04 -21.31
N VAL A 629 21.30 -23.72 -20.54
CA VAL A 629 22.62 -23.32 -21.04
C VAL A 629 23.24 -24.43 -21.88
N ASP A 630 23.26 -25.67 -21.38
CA ASP A 630 23.89 -26.80 -22.07
C ASP A 630 23.17 -27.15 -23.37
N HIS A 631 21.84 -27.11 -23.37
CA HIS A 631 21.02 -27.34 -24.54
C HIS A 631 21.21 -26.23 -25.60
N LEU A 632 21.01 -24.97 -25.23
CA LEU A 632 21.12 -23.83 -26.15
C LEU A 632 22.53 -23.69 -26.73
N ARG A 633 23.58 -24.00 -25.95
CA ARG A 633 24.96 -24.01 -26.46
C ARG A 633 25.14 -25.01 -27.60
N THR A 634 24.55 -26.20 -27.45
CA THR A 634 24.70 -27.30 -28.40
C THR A 634 23.92 -27.03 -29.69
N GLU A 635 22.70 -26.50 -29.59
CA GLU A 635 21.84 -26.27 -30.75
C GLU A 635 22.15 -24.97 -31.50
N ARG A 636 22.42 -23.88 -30.78
CA ARG A 636 22.52 -22.53 -31.36
C ARG A 636 23.92 -21.92 -31.30
N GLY A 637 24.84 -22.55 -30.58
CA GLY A 637 26.20 -22.08 -30.39
C GLY A 637 26.36 -21.10 -29.23
N SER A 638 27.62 -20.82 -28.88
CA SER A 638 27.98 -20.04 -27.69
C SER A 638 27.72 -18.53 -27.80
N HIS A 639 27.51 -17.99 -29.00
CA HIS A 639 27.30 -16.55 -29.22
C HIS A 639 25.83 -16.22 -29.54
N ASP A 640 24.90 -17.14 -29.30
CA ASP A 640 23.46 -16.89 -29.45
C ASP A 640 22.91 -16.05 -28.28
N LEU A 641 21.96 -15.16 -28.57
CA LEU A 641 21.42 -14.22 -27.58
C LEU A 641 20.56 -14.90 -26.51
N GLU A 642 19.88 -16.01 -26.83
CA GLU A 642 19.12 -16.78 -25.85
C GLU A 642 20.07 -17.57 -24.94
N HIS A 643 21.12 -18.17 -25.51
CA HIS A 643 22.16 -18.83 -24.73
C HIS A 643 22.83 -17.88 -23.73
N LEU A 644 23.23 -16.68 -24.18
CA LEU A 644 23.83 -15.66 -23.30
C LEU A 644 22.87 -15.21 -22.18
N ARG A 645 21.56 -15.17 -22.45
CA ARG A 645 20.55 -14.82 -21.43
C ARG A 645 20.42 -15.93 -20.38
N ALA A 646 20.34 -17.19 -20.79
CA ALA A 646 20.32 -18.33 -19.87
C ALA A 646 21.62 -18.39 -19.03
N ALA A 647 22.78 -18.18 -19.68
CA ALA A 647 24.06 -18.13 -18.97
C ALA A 647 24.12 -16.96 -17.96
N SER A 648 23.46 -15.84 -18.25
CA SER A 648 23.34 -14.73 -17.29
C SER A 648 22.51 -15.10 -16.07
N GLY A 649 21.46 -15.92 -16.24
CA GLY A 649 20.68 -16.50 -15.15
C GLY A 649 21.53 -17.43 -14.29
N LEU A 650 22.22 -18.39 -14.93
CA LEU A 650 23.12 -19.34 -14.26
C LEU A 650 24.24 -18.63 -13.49
N ALA A 651 24.84 -17.57 -14.04
CA ALA A 651 25.83 -16.77 -13.32
C ALA A 651 25.27 -16.12 -12.06
N ALA A 652 23.98 -15.75 -12.04
CA ALA A 652 23.32 -15.25 -10.85
C ALA A 652 23.07 -16.35 -9.81
N ASP A 653 22.71 -17.55 -10.25
CA ASP A 653 22.55 -18.71 -9.37
C ASP A 653 23.88 -19.15 -8.74
N LEU A 654 24.97 -19.10 -9.51
CA LEU A 654 26.32 -19.37 -9.01
C LEU A 654 26.75 -18.35 -7.93
N ARG A 655 26.40 -17.06 -8.08
CA ARG A 655 26.55 -16.11 -6.97
C ARG A 655 25.69 -16.53 -5.78
N GLY A 656 24.44 -16.91 -6.04
CA GLY A 656 23.48 -17.51 -5.08
C GLY A 656 24.11 -18.51 -4.14
N LEU A 657 24.86 -19.43 -4.73
CA LEU A 657 25.45 -20.60 -4.10
C LEU A 657 26.87 -20.37 -3.56
N GLY A 658 27.37 -19.14 -3.58
CA GLY A 658 28.72 -18.82 -3.10
C GLY A 658 29.86 -19.19 -4.07
N ARG A 659 29.56 -19.61 -5.30
CA ARG A 659 30.54 -19.99 -6.34
C ARG A 659 30.99 -18.77 -7.14
N TYR A 660 31.61 -17.81 -6.44
CA TYR A 660 31.87 -16.47 -6.98
C TYR A 660 32.89 -16.42 -8.12
N ASP A 661 33.93 -17.24 -8.09
CA ASP A 661 34.93 -17.29 -9.17
C ASP A 661 34.30 -17.76 -10.49
N GLU A 662 33.51 -18.84 -10.45
CA GLU A 662 32.80 -19.34 -11.64
C GLU A 662 31.78 -18.32 -12.15
N ALA A 663 31.06 -17.64 -11.25
CA ALA A 663 30.14 -16.57 -11.62
C ALA A 663 30.87 -15.38 -12.27
N TYR A 664 32.09 -15.06 -11.82
CA TYR A 664 32.93 -14.01 -12.39
C TYR A 664 33.43 -14.38 -13.79
N GLU A 665 33.96 -15.59 -13.97
CA GLU A 665 34.43 -16.07 -15.28
C GLU A 665 33.30 -16.05 -16.30
N MET A 666 32.13 -16.59 -15.92
CA MET A 666 30.94 -16.60 -16.76
C MET A 666 30.44 -15.18 -17.07
N SER A 667 30.33 -14.31 -16.07
CA SER A 667 29.88 -12.92 -16.27
C SER A 667 30.85 -12.11 -17.15
N SER A 668 32.16 -12.36 -17.03
CA SER A 668 33.19 -11.71 -17.84
C SER A 668 33.09 -12.12 -19.32
N TRP A 669 32.88 -13.41 -19.56
CA TRP A 669 32.65 -13.93 -20.90
C TRP A 669 31.34 -13.38 -21.50
N ILE A 670 30.23 -13.41 -20.75
CA ILE A 670 28.92 -12.87 -21.19
C ILE A 670 29.04 -11.40 -21.57
N LEU A 671 29.68 -10.59 -20.72
CA LEU A 671 29.87 -9.17 -21.01
C LEU A 671 30.67 -8.96 -22.30
N SER A 672 31.72 -9.76 -22.52
CA SER A 672 32.53 -9.68 -23.74
C SER A 672 31.71 -10.04 -24.98
N ALA A 673 30.92 -11.11 -24.91
CA ALA A 673 30.05 -11.54 -26.01
C ALA A 673 28.94 -10.50 -26.32
N TYR A 674 28.26 -9.95 -25.31
CA TYR A 674 27.24 -8.92 -25.54
C TYR A 674 27.84 -7.62 -26.11
N ARG A 675 29.06 -7.24 -25.69
CA ARG A 675 29.76 -6.09 -26.28
C ARG A 675 30.03 -6.30 -27.77
N GLU A 676 30.50 -7.48 -28.15
CA GLU A 676 30.77 -7.80 -29.55
C GLU A 676 29.49 -7.81 -30.39
N LEU A 677 28.42 -8.41 -29.89
CA LEU A 677 27.17 -8.60 -30.65
C LEU A 677 26.27 -7.35 -30.70
N LEU A 678 26.22 -6.58 -29.62
CA LEU A 678 25.22 -5.52 -29.41
C LEU A 678 25.82 -4.13 -29.16
N GLY A 679 27.13 -4.06 -28.89
CA GLY A 679 27.81 -2.84 -28.49
C GLY A 679 27.65 -2.47 -27.02
N ASP A 680 28.41 -1.47 -26.58
CA ASP A 680 28.50 -1.04 -25.17
C ASP A 680 27.23 -0.38 -24.61
N GLN A 681 26.38 0.15 -25.47
CA GLN A 681 25.20 0.95 -25.08
C GLN A 681 23.89 0.14 -25.11
N ASP A 682 23.92 -1.15 -25.47
CA ASP A 682 22.72 -2.00 -25.42
C ASP A 682 22.32 -2.30 -23.96
N SER A 683 21.01 -2.33 -23.71
CA SER A 683 20.46 -2.59 -22.38
C SER A 683 20.90 -3.93 -21.75
N ARG A 684 21.15 -4.96 -22.56
CA ARG A 684 21.65 -6.27 -22.12
C ARG A 684 23.13 -6.21 -21.78
N THR A 685 23.93 -5.50 -22.57
CA THR A 685 25.34 -5.22 -22.27
C THR A 685 25.47 -4.49 -20.93
N LEU A 686 24.65 -3.46 -20.69
CA LEU A 686 24.64 -2.73 -19.41
C LEU A 686 24.16 -3.60 -18.25
N SER A 687 23.26 -4.56 -18.49
CA SER A 687 22.84 -5.52 -17.46
C SER A 687 23.95 -6.52 -17.12
N ALA A 688 24.70 -6.99 -18.13
CA ALA A 688 25.88 -7.83 -17.92
C ALA A 688 27.01 -7.09 -17.18
N GLN A 689 27.21 -5.79 -17.44
CA GLN A 689 28.16 -4.97 -16.66
C GLN A 689 27.77 -4.90 -15.18
N ASN A 690 26.50 -4.61 -14.89
CA ASN A 690 25.99 -4.62 -13.51
C ASN A 690 26.18 -6.00 -12.83
N ASN A 691 25.93 -7.10 -13.55
CA ASN A 691 26.09 -8.46 -13.01
C ASN A 691 27.57 -8.79 -12.74
N LEU A 692 28.48 -8.40 -13.64
CA LEU A 692 29.92 -8.53 -13.40
C LEU A 692 30.36 -7.68 -12.21
N GLY A 693 29.82 -6.46 -12.06
CA GLY A 693 30.05 -5.61 -10.88
C GLY A 693 29.61 -6.28 -9.58
N ALA A 694 28.48 -7.00 -9.59
CA ALA A 694 28.05 -7.80 -8.44
C ALA A 694 29.03 -8.95 -8.13
N SER A 695 29.48 -9.71 -9.15
CA SER A 695 30.47 -10.77 -8.97
C SER A 695 31.80 -10.24 -8.42
N LEU A 696 32.31 -9.12 -8.96
CA LEU A 696 33.52 -8.46 -8.47
C LEU A 696 33.41 -8.04 -7.00
N ARG A 697 32.27 -7.48 -6.61
CA ARG A 697 32.01 -7.09 -5.21
C ARG A 697 31.97 -8.31 -4.28
N LEU A 698 31.36 -9.42 -4.69
CA LEU A 698 31.32 -10.65 -3.89
C LEU A 698 32.67 -11.35 -3.78
N LEU A 699 33.59 -11.10 -4.72
CA LEU A 699 35.00 -11.50 -4.64
C LEU A 699 35.87 -10.54 -3.80
N GLY A 700 35.31 -9.45 -3.27
CA GLY A 700 36.05 -8.45 -2.52
C GLY A 700 36.86 -7.46 -3.37
N ARG A 701 36.70 -7.47 -4.69
CA ARG A 701 37.38 -6.57 -5.66
C ARG A 701 36.61 -5.25 -5.79
N TYR A 702 36.53 -4.50 -4.69
CA TYR A 702 35.63 -3.35 -4.55
C TYR A 702 35.96 -2.17 -5.48
N GLU A 703 37.23 -1.83 -5.70
CA GLU A 703 37.62 -0.77 -6.65
C GLU A 703 37.18 -1.07 -8.09
N GLU A 704 37.31 -2.32 -8.52
CA GLU A 704 36.92 -2.74 -9.87
C GLU A 704 35.40 -2.73 -10.03
N ALA A 705 34.67 -3.18 -9.00
CA ALA A 705 33.21 -3.07 -8.95
C ALA A 705 32.75 -1.60 -9.01
N LEU A 706 33.37 -0.71 -8.22
CA LEU A 706 33.07 0.72 -8.19
C LEU A 706 33.20 1.35 -9.58
N GLU A 707 34.34 1.13 -10.25
CA GLU A 707 34.62 1.73 -11.55
C GLU A 707 33.67 1.22 -12.64
N LEU A 708 33.35 -0.08 -12.62
CA LEU A 708 32.39 -0.66 -13.56
C LEU A 708 30.98 -0.10 -13.32
N ASN A 709 30.50 -0.12 -12.06
CA ASN A 709 29.16 0.36 -11.71
C ASN A 709 29.01 1.87 -11.94
N ARG A 710 30.07 2.67 -11.77
CA ARG A 710 30.09 4.10 -12.12
C ARG A 710 29.81 4.30 -13.61
N ARG A 711 30.56 3.60 -14.47
CA ARG A 711 30.37 3.67 -15.94
C ARG A 711 28.97 3.21 -16.34
N THR A 712 28.49 2.11 -15.78
CA THR A 712 27.14 1.60 -16.09
C THR A 712 26.05 2.59 -15.65
N LEU A 713 26.19 3.22 -14.48
CA LEU A 713 25.28 4.25 -14.00
C LEU A 713 25.27 5.48 -14.92
N GLU A 714 26.44 5.96 -15.34
CA GLU A 714 26.57 7.07 -16.28
C GLU A 714 25.88 6.76 -17.62
N SER A 715 26.13 5.59 -18.21
CA SER A 715 25.47 5.15 -19.45
C SER A 715 23.95 5.04 -19.29
N ARG A 716 23.45 4.44 -18.19
CA ARG A 716 22.00 4.33 -17.92
C ARG A 716 21.34 5.69 -17.71
N ARG A 717 22.00 6.64 -17.05
CA ARG A 717 21.50 8.02 -16.92
C ARG A 717 21.35 8.71 -18.28
N GLN A 718 22.25 8.45 -19.22
CA GLN A 718 22.17 9.00 -20.57
C GLN A 718 21.04 8.35 -21.39
N LEU A 719 20.93 7.02 -21.36
CA LEU A 719 19.99 6.26 -22.20
C LEU A 719 18.57 6.18 -21.64
N LEU A 720 18.45 5.84 -20.35
CA LEU A 720 17.17 5.53 -19.69
C LEU A 720 16.63 6.69 -18.84
N ARG A 721 17.46 7.73 -18.60
CA ARG A 721 17.19 8.86 -17.69
C ARG A 721 17.22 8.46 -16.20
N GLN A 722 17.18 9.46 -15.33
CA GLN A 722 17.39 9.33 -13.89
C GLN A 722 16.29 8.57 -13.15
N ARG A 723 15.04 8.63 -13.62
CA ARG A 723 13.88 8.02 -12.96
C ARG A 723 13.57 6.59 -13.42
N HIS A 724 14.39 5.99 -14.28
CA HIS A 724 14.17 4.62 -14.73
C HIS A 724 14.61 3.62 -13.64
N SER A 725 13.81 2.56 -13.42
CA SER A 725 14.06 1.50 -12.41
C SER A 725 15.49 0.94 -12.44
N TRP A 726 16.00 0.57 -13.63
CA TRP A 726 17.39 0.13 -13.81
C TRP A 726 18.47 1.17 -13.54
N THR A 727 18.22 2.46 -13.79
CA THR A 727 19.16 3.54 -13.43
C THR A 727 19.25 3.62 -11.91
N LEU A 728 18.09 3.63 -11.23
CA LEU A 728 17.99 3.64 -9.78
C LEU A 728 18.66 2.42 -9.14
N TYR A 729 18.54 1.24 -9.76
CA TYR A 729 19.21 0.03 -9.30
C TYR A 729 20.74 0.14 -9.36
N SER A 730 21.29 0.73 -10.43
CA SER A 730 22.72 1.00 -10.53
C SER A 730 23.21 2.04 -9.52
N GLU A 731 22.36 2.98 -9.09
CA GLU A 731 22.70 3.93 -8.02
C GLU A 731 22.91 3.21 -6.68
N ILE A 732 22.06 2.23 -6.34
CA ILE A 732 22.24 1.41 -5.13
C ILE A 732 23.59 0.69 -5.17
N ASN A 733 23.92 0.05 -6.30
CA ASN A 733 25.18 -0.68 -6.46
C ASN A 733 26.38 0.26 -6.30
N TYR A 734 26.36 1.40 -7.00
CA TYR A 734 27.44 2.39 -6.92
C TYR A 734 27.61 2.97 -5.50
N ALA A 735 26.50 3.30 -4.82
CA ALA A 735 26.53 3.75 -3.43
C ALA A 735 27.05 2.68 -2.46
N THR A 736 26.73 1.41 -2.72
CA THR A 736 27.24 0.27 -1.94
C THR A 736 28.76 0.16 -2.09
N ASP A 737 29.28 0.24 -3.31
CA ASP A 737 30.73 0.16 -3.56
C ASP A 737 31.48 1.32 -2.90
N LEU A 738 30.96 2.55 -2.99
CA LEU A 738 31.50 3.71 -2.30
C LEU A 738 31.61 3.47 -0.78
N ARG A 739 30.55 2.92 -0.18
CA ARG A 739 30.49 2.63 1.25
C ARG A 739 31.48 1.52 1.63
N LEU A 740 31.58 0.44 0.85
CA LEU A 740 32.53 -0.65 1.12
C LEU A 740 33.98 -0.15 1.11
N LEU A 741 34.28 0.84 0.27
CA LEU A 741 35.59 1.50 0.19
C LEU A 741 35.83 2.60 1.23
N GLY A 742 34.90 2.83 2.15
CA GLY A 742 35.04 3.86 3.20
C GLY A 742 34.67 5.28 2.79
N ARG A 743 34.14 5.50 1.58
CA ARG A 743 33.67 6.81 1.11
C ARG A 743 32.25 7.10 1.60
N TYR A 744 32.08 7.09 2.93
CA TYR A 744 30.77 7.09 3.59
C TYR A 744 29.94 8.33 3.29
N SER A 745 30.54 9.53 3.31
CA SER A 745 29.82 10.79 3.04
C SER A 745 29.28 10.86 1.61
N GLU A 746 30.04 10.37 0.63
CA GLU A 746 29.62 10.31 -0.77
C GLU A 746 28.50 9.29 -0.97
N ALA A 747 28.63 8.10 -0.36
CA ALA A 747 27.61 7.07 -0.38
C ALA A 747 26.29 7.58 0.26
N GLU A 748 26.38 8.21 1.43
CA GLU A 748 25.23 8.76 2.16
C GLU A 748 24.50 9.84 1.35
N SER A 749 25.25 10.80 0.79
CA SER A 749 24.66 11.88 -0.02
C SER A 749 23.93 11.33 -1.24
N LEU A 750 24.55 10.39 -1.95
CA LEU A 750 23.95 9.75 -3.12
C LEU A 750 22.72 8.94 -2.74
N GLN A 751 22.83 8.12 -1.69
CA GLN A 751 21.78 7.20 -1.27
C GLN A 751 20.57 7.95 -0.71
N THR A 752 20.76 9.06 0.02
CA THR A 752 19.68 9.92 0.52
C THR A 752 18.81 10.45 -0.62
N GLN A 753 19.44 10.98 -1.67
CA GLN A 753 18.72 11.44 -2.86
C GLN A 753 18.04 10.26 -3.57
N SER A 754 18.76 9.14 -3.73
CA SER A 754 18.24 7.97 -4.43
C SER A 754 17.02 7.37 -3.75
N VAL A 755 16.98 7.27 -2.41
CA VAL A 755 15.81 6.78 -1.65
C VAL A 755 14.57 7.62 -1.92
N ARG A 756 14.69 8.95 -1.97
CA ARG A 756 13.55 9.83 -2.29
C ARG A 756 12.96 9.53 -3.67
N VAL A 757 13.81 9.25 -4.66
CA VAL A 757 13.36 8.92 -6.02
C VAL A 757 12.79 7.51 -6.08
N HIS A 758 13.37 6.54 -5.37
CA HIS A 758 12.84 5.17 -5.28
C HIS A 758 11.40 5.16 -4.72
N ARG A 759 11.14 5.88 -3.62
CA ARG A 759 9.79 5.98 -3.03
C ARG A 759 8.76 6.54 -4.02
N LEU A 760 9.15 7.56 -4.81
CA LEU A 760 8.27 8.18 -5.81
C LEU A 760 8.01 7.26 -7.01
N VAL A 761 9.01 6.53 -7.48
CA VAL A 761 8.96 5.79 -8.75
C VAL A 761 8.50 4.35 -8.59
N MET A 762 8.98 3.67 -7.54
CA MET A 762 8.76 2.25 -7.29
C MET A 762 7.70 2.02 -6.21
N GLY A 763 7.36 3.05 -5.43
CA GLY A 763 6.55 2.94 -4.23
C GLY A 763 7.38 2.58 -2.99
N ASN A 764 6.81 2.86 -1.82
CA ASN A 764 7.49 2.63 -0.54
C ASN A 764 7.79 1.12 -0.36
N GLU A 765 6.80 0.28 -0.59
CA GLU A 765 6.81 -1.16 -0.25
C GLU A 765 7.58 -2.03 -1.25
N ASN A 766 8.15 -1.45 -2.31
CA ASN A 766 8.88 -2.21 -3.29
C ASN A 766 10.23 -2.73 -2.72
N PRO A 767 10.62 -3.99 -3.00
CA PRO A 767 11.87 -4.56 -2.49
C PRO A 767 13.12 -3.76 -2.87
N GLN A 768 13.15 -3.13 -4.04
CA GLN A 768 14.25 -2.25 -4.45
C GLN A 768 14.31 -0.98 -3.59
N THR A 769 13.16 -0.41 -3.21
CA THR A 769 13.09 0.73 -2.28
C THR A 769 13.57 0.35 -0.89
N LEU A 770 13.12 -0.79 -0.35
CA LEU A 770 13.57 -1.29 0.96
C LEU A 770 15.08 -1.51 0.97
N ARG A 771 15.64 -2.04 -0.12
CA ARG A 771 17.09 -2.19 -0.27
C ARG A 771 17.83 -0.85 -0.30
N ALA A 772 17.30 0.15 -1.01
CA ALA A 772 17.87 1.49 -1.04
C ALA A 772 17.89 2.13 0.36
N GLU A 773 16.81 1.95 1.13
CA GLU A 773 16.71 2.42 2.51
C GLU A 773 17.64 1.67 3.45
N HIS A 774 17.78 0.35 3.28
CA HIS A 774 18.74 -0.44 4.03
C HIS A 774 20.18 0.05 3.83
N ASN A 775 20.56 0.30 2.57
CA ASN A 775 21.90 0.84 2.28
C ASN A 775 22.08 2.24 2.88
N LEU A 776 21.02 3.06 2.94
CA LEU A 776 21.05 4.35 3.63
C LEU A 776 21.25 4.19 5.14
N ALA A 777 20.60 3.20 5.76
CA ALA A 777 20.78 2.90 7.17
C ALA A 777 22.23 2.50 7.47
N LEU A 778 22.83 1.68 6.61
CA LEU A 778 24.25 1.34 6.67
C LEU A 778 25.15 2.57 6.46
N CYS A 779 24.80 3.49 5.54
CA CYS A 779 25.53 4.74 5.38
C CYS A 779 25.50 5.58 6.67
N TYR A 780 24.32 5.82 7.24
CA TYR A 780 24.18 6.53 8.51
C TYR A 780 24.94 5.85 9.64
N TYR A 781 24.88 4.52 9.71
CA TYR A 781 25.59 3.75 10.74
C TYR A 781 27.11 3.95 10.61
N ARG A 782 27.66 3.81 9.40
CA ARG A 782 29.10 3.98 9.15
C ARG A 782 29.57 5.44 9.32
N SER A 783 28.72 6.42 9.02
CA SER A 783 28.97 7.85 9.27
C SER A 783 28.81 8.25 10.75
N GLY A 784 28.31 7.36 11.61
CA GLY A 784 28.11 7.63 13.04
C GLY A 784 26.78 8.30 13.42
N GLN A 785 25.84 8.43 12.48
CA GLN A 785 24.49 9.00 12.69
C GLN A 785 23.54 7.95 13.30
N ARG A 786 23.79 7.59 14.56
CA ARG A 786 23.16 6.45 15.25
C ARG A 786 21.63 6.50 15.31
N GLY A 787 21.05 7.66 15.59
CA GLY A 787 19.59 7.79 15.71
C GLY A 787 18.87 7.50 14.40
N GLN A 788 19.36 8.06 13.29
CA GLN A 788 18.80 7.82 11.96
C GLN A 788 19.01 6.38 11.49
N ALA A 789 20.16 5.78 11.82
CA ALA A 789 20.41 4.36 11.55
C ALA A 789 19.44 3.44 12.30
N ALA A 790 19.23 3.66 13.60
CA ALA A 790 18.32 2.86 14.44
C ALA A 790 16.89 2.85 13.90
N GLU A 791 16.36 4.03 13.60
CA GLU A 791 15.00 4.21 13.08
C GLU A 791 14.85 3.53 11.71
N LEU A 792 15.86 3.62 10.85
CA LEU A 792 15.78 3.09 9.51
C LEU A 792 15.99 1.56 9.44
N PHE A 793 16.92 0.99 10.21
CA PHE A 793 17.06 -0.46 10.29
C PHE A 793 15.79 -1.14 10.79
N THR A 794 15.20 -0.62 11.88
CA THR A 794 13.95 -1.15 12.46
C THR A 794 12.82 -1.11 11.43
N ARG A 795 12.55 0.06 10.84
CA ARG A 795 11.47 0.20 9.85
C ARG A 795 11.67 -0.67 8.61
N VAL A 796 12.89 -0.77 8.10
CA VAL A 796 13.16 -1.57 6.89
C VAL A 796 12.99 -3.06 7.18
N LEU A 797 13.41 -3.53 8.35
CA LEU A 797 13.19 -4.92 8.76
C LEU A 797 11.70 -5.24 8.90
N GLU A 798 10.94 -4.45 9.67
CA GLU A 798 9.49 -4.64 9.87
C GLU A 798 8.72 -4.66 8.54
N ARG A 799 9.11 -3.78 7.60
CA ARG A 799 8.47 -3.71 6.27
C ARG A 799 8.90 -4.87 5.38
N GLY A 800 10.17 -5.31 5.45
CA GLY A 800 10.65 -6.53 4.78
C GLY A 800 9.90 -7.78 5.24
N GLU A 801 9.75 -7.97 6.55
CA GLU A 801 8.98 -9.08 7.14
C GLU A 801 7.51 -9.06 6.71
N ARG A 802 6.88 -7.88 6.64
CA ARG A 802 5.48 -7.74 6.20
C ARG A 802 5.28 -8.04 4.72
N VAL A 803 6.18 -7.56 3.84
CA VAL A 803 5.97 -7.62 2.38
C VAL A 803 6.55 -8.91 1.78
N LEU A 804 7.74 -9.30 2.20
CA LEU A 804 8.49 -10.43 1.62
C LEU A 804 8.32 -11.70 2.47
N GLY A 805 8.36 -11.51 3.81
CA GLY A 805 8.37 -12.59 4.79
C GLY A 805 9.70 -12.66 5.55
N GLU A 806 9.70 -13.30 6.71
CA GLU A 806 10.87 -13.39 7.61
C GLU A 806 12.05 -14.13 6.99
N SER A 807 11.79 -15.21 6.24
CA SER A 807 12.82 -16.06 5.63
C SER A 807 13.29 -15.59 4.26
N ASP A 808 12.80 -14.44 3.76
CA ASP A 808 13.23 -13.90 2.47
C ASP A 808 14.72 -13.44 2.52
N PRO A 809 15.52 -13.67 1.47
CA PRO A 809 16.94 -13.29 1.47
C PRO A 809 17.22 -11.83 1.84
N LEU A 810 16.35 -10.90 1.40
CA LEU A 810 16.50 -9.48 1.72
C LEU A 810 16.14 -9.19 3.17
N THR A 811 15.05 -9.78 3.68
CA THR A 811 14.66 -9.64 5.09
C THR A 811 15.74 -10.18 6.03
N THR A 812 16.32 -11.35 5.72
CA THR A 812 17.42 -11.93 6.49
C THR A 812 18.66 -11.03 6.49
N MET A 813 18.97 -10.37 5.37
CA MET A 813 20.04 -9.37 5.29
C MET A 813 19.73 -8.15 6.18
N PHE A 814 18.48 -7.68 6.20
CA PHE A 814 18.07 -6.57 7.07
C PHE A 814 18.20 -6.93 8.55
N ALA A 815 17.78 -8.15 8.91
CA ALA A 815 17.88 -8.69 10.27
C ALA A 815 19.34 -8.85 10.71
N ALA A 816 20.23 -9.30 9.83
CA ALA A 816 21.66 -9.40 10.12
C ALA A 816 22.27 -8.05 10.53
N SER A 817 21.98 -6.98 9.78
CA SER A 817 22.45 -5.63 10.13
C SER A 817 21.79 -5.08 11.39
N GLN A 818 20.49 -5.33 11.60
CA GLN A 818 19.79 -4.93 12.83
C GLN A 818 20.38 -5.62 14.06
N SER A 819 20.73 -6.91 13.96
CA SER A 819 21.42 -7.65 15.02
C SER A 819 22.77 -7.02 15.37
N CYS A 820 23.60 -6.71 14.37
CA CYS A 820 24.88 -6.03 14.59
C CYS A 820 24.69 -4.66 15.25
N PHE A 821 23.70 -3.89 14.81
CA PHE A 821 23.36 -2.60 15.41
C PHE A 821 22.91 -2.78 16.87
N ALA A 822 22.03 -3.74 17.15
CA ALA A 822 21.52 -4.01 18.49
C ALA A 822 22.62 -4.44 19.46
N ARG A 823 23.59 -5.26 19.01
CA ARG A 823 24.75 -5.67 19.80
C ARG A 823 25.55 -4.47 20.34
N GLU A 824 25.73 -3.44 19.51
CA GLU A 824 26.56 -2.27 19.84
C GLU A 824 25.78 -1.17 20.58
N HIS A 825 24.47 -1.05 20.32
CA HIS A 825 23.71 0.17 20.65
C HIS A 825 22.34 -0.06 21.27
N ALA A 826 21.88 -1.32 21.40
CA ALA A 826 20.58 -1.64 21.97
C ALA A 826 20.66 -2.85 22.92
N ASP A 827 19.60 -3.66 22.96
CA ASP A 827 19.48 -4.82 23.82
C ASP A 827 20.26 -6.03 23.26
N ILE A 828 21.17 -6.57 24.06
CA ILE A 828 22.00 -7.71 23.68
C ILE A 828 21.21 -9.01 23.56
N ASP A 829 20.14 -9.18 24.34
CA ASP A 829 19.26 -10.35 24.26
C ASP A 829 18.45 -10.32 22.96
N GLN A 830 17.99 -9.13 22.56
CA GLN A 830 17.38 -8.93 21.25
C GLN A 830 18.37 -9.24 20.11
N ALA A 831 19.61 -8.74 20.20
CA ALA A 831 20.64 -9.02 19.21
C ALA A 831 20.89 -10.53 19.08
N ARG A 832 20.98 -11.25 20.21
CA ARG A 832 21.14 -12.70 20.25
C ARG A 832 19.98 -13.40 19.53
N ALA A 833 18.74 -13.11 19.91
CA ALA A 833 17.56 -13.73 19.31
C ALA A 833 17.47 -13.50 17.80
N ILE A 834 17.76 -12.29 17.32
CA ILE A 834 17.78 -11.99 15.88
C ILE A 834 18.91 -12.76 15.18
N SER A 835 20.11 -12.78 15.77
CA SER A 835 21.26 -13.48 15.17
C SER A 835 21.05 -14.99 15.03
N GLU A 836 20.39 -15.63 16.00
CA GLU A 836 20.06 -17.06 15.95
C GLU A 836 19.11 -17.37 14.78
N LYS A 837 18.05 -16.57 14.63
CA LYS A 837 17.12 -16.67 13.48
C LYS A 837 17.81 -16.46 12.13
N VAL A 838 18.71 -15.47 12.05
CA VAL A 838 19.46 -15.17 10.82
C VAL A 838 20.36 -16.33 10.41
N MET A 839 21.04 -16.96 11.37
CA MET A 839 21.90 -18.12 11.11
C MET A 839 21.08 -19.32 10.62
N GLU A 840 19.95 -19.60 11.28
CA GLU A 840 19.02 -20.67 10.87
C GLU A 840 18.52 -20.42 9.44
N ALA A 841 17.99 -19.22 9.16
CA ALA A 841 17.46 -18.86 7.85
C ALA A 841 18.50 -18.98 6.72
N TYR A 842 19.73 -18.51 6.92
CA TYR A 842 20.79 -18.68 5.91
C TYR A 842 21.28 -20.12 5.79
N THR A 843 21.30 -20.89 6.88
CA THR A 843 21.69 -22.31 6.82
C THR A 843 20.69 -23.10 6.01
N ASP A 844 19.39 -22.89 6.24
CA ASP A 844 18.31 -23.56 5.49
C ASP A 844 18.31 -23.17 4.01
N MET A 845 18.58 -21.90 3.72
CA MET A 845 18.54 -21.36 2.35
C MET A 845 19.78 -21.71 1.53
N LEU A 846 20.98 -21.67 2.12
CA LEU A 846 22.25 -21.67 1.38
C LEU A 846 23.18 -22.85 1.74
N GLY A 847 22.86 -23.58 2.81
CA GLY A 847 23.68 -24.67 3.34
C GLY A 847 24.85 -24.21 4.22
N GLU A 848 25.33 -25.11 5.07
CA GLU A 848 26.29 -24.81 6.15
C GLU A 848 27.64 -24.23 5.68
N GLN A 849 28.08 -24.60 4.47
CA GLN A 849 29.37 -24.19 3.92
C GLN A 849 29.33 -22.82 3.23
N HIS A 850 28.17 -22.16 3.16
CA HIS A 850 28.03 -20.88 2.49
C HIS A 850 28.70 -19.74 3.30
N PRO A 851 29.43 -18.80 2.65
CA PRO A 851 30.13 -17.72 3.35
C PRO A 851 29.22 -16.84 4.21
N TYR A 852 27.92 -16.72 3.88
CA TYR A 852 26.98 -15.92 4.69
C TYR A 852 26.65 -16.59 6.01
N VAL A 853 26.64 -17.92 6.05
CA VAL A 853 26.47 -18.69 7.29
C VAL A 853 27.70 -18.50 8.18
N ALA A 854 28.90 -18.68 7.63
CA ALA A 854 30.15 -18.43 8.37
C ALA A 854 30.21 -16.97 8.89
N GLY A 855 29.88 -15.99 8.05
CA GLY A 855 29.92 -14.58 8.41
C GLY A 855 28.92 -14.22 9.52
N THR A 856 27.69 -14.71 9.45
CA THR A 856 26.66 -14.44 10.48
C THR A 856 26.95 -15.16 11.80
N ARG A 857 27.54 -16.37 11.75
CA ARG A 857 28.13 -17.02 12.93
C ARG A 857 29.25 -16.18 13.55
N GLY A 858 30.08 -15.53 12.72
CA GLY A 858 31.09 -14.57 13.19
C GLY A 858 30.50 -13.39 13.96
N ASN A 859 29.38 -12.83 13.47
CA ASN A 859 28.66 -11.79 14.19
C ASN A 859 28.07 -12.31 15.51
N HIS A 860 27.55 -13.55 15.52
CA HIS A 860 27.04 -14.20 16.73
C HIS A 860 28.14 -14.45 17.77
N ALA A 861 29.35 -14.84 17.35
CA ALA A 861 30.50 -14.97 18.27
C ALA A 861 30.79 -13.66 19.02
N LEU A 862 30.63 -12.50 18.37
CA LEU A 862 30.76 -11.20 19.03
C LEU A 862 29.63 -10.91 20.02
N ILE A 863 28.43 -11.44 19.79
CA ILE A 863 27.29 -11.36 20.74
C ILE A 863 27.59 -12.22 21.97
N LEU A 864 28.01 -13.48 21.78
CA LEU A 864 28.38 -14.39 22.87
C LEU A 864 29.48 -13.78 23.76
N ARG A 865 30.47 -13.11 23.14
CA ARG A 865 31.48 -12.34 23.86
C ARG A 865 30.86 -11.27 24.77
N ASN A 866 29.90 -10.49 24.27
CA ASN A 866 29.26 -9.41 25.02
C ASN A 866 28.40 -9.93 26.18
N VAL A 867 27.78 -11.10 26.02
CA VAL A 867 27.04 -11.81 27.07
C VAL A 867 27.97 -12.44 28.12
N GLY A 868 29.26 -12.62 27.79
CA GLY A 868 30.28 -13.16 28.69
C GLY A 868 30.59 -14.64 28.50
N GLU A 869 30.04 -15.29 27.47
CA GLU A 869 30.31 -16.67 27.08
C GLU A 869 31.63 -16.77 26.30
N ARG A 870 32.75 -16.48 26.97
CA ARG A 870 34.06 -16.24 26.32
C ARG A 870 34.63 -17.46 25.59
N ASP A 871 34.57 -18.64 26.20
CA ASP A 871 35.13 -19.86 25.61
C ASP A 871 34.33 -20.29 24.37
N HIS A 872 32.99 -20.18 24.46
CA HIS A 872 32.11 -20.45 23.33
C HIS A 872 32.34 -19.47 22.18
N ALA A 873 32.42 -18.17 22.47
CA ALA A 873 32.75 -17.15 21.49
C ALA A 873 34.10 -17.44 20.80
N TYR A 874 35.13 -17.81 21.57
CA TYR A 874 36.45 -18.14 21.06
C TYR A 874 36.41 -19.33 20.08
N HIS A 875 35.84 -20.47 20.49
CA HIS A 875 35.74 -21.65 19.63
C HIS A 875 34.98 -21.34 18.34
N LEU A 876 33.83 -20.66 18.45
CA LEU A 876 33.03 -20.28 17.29
C LEU A 876 33.79 -19.35 16.34
N ALA A 877 34.58 -18.41 16.84
CA ALA A 877 35.35 -17.50 15.99
C ALA A 877 36.51 -18.19 15.24
N GLU A 878 37.14 -19.20 15.83
CA GLU A 878 38.17 -20.01 15.17
C GLU A 878 37.57 -20.89 14.05
N GLU A 879 36.40 -21.49 14.33
CA GLU A 879 35.61 -22.23 13.33
C GLU A 879 35.21 -21.31 12.16
N VAL A 880 34.65 -20.14 12.47
CA VAL A 880 34.25 -19.14 11.47
C VAL A 880 35.42 -18.69 10.60
N LEU A 881 36.60 -18.45 11.18
CA LEU A 881 37.78 -18.07 10.41
C LEU A 881 38.18 -19.18 9.41
N THR A 882 38.11 -20.43 9.86
CA THR A 882 38.41 -21.61 9.03
C THR A 882 37.37 -21.77 7.92
N ASP A 883 36.09 -21.70 8.24
CA ASP A 883 34.99 -21.90 7.29
C ASP A 883 34.93 -20.77 6.27
N MET A 884 35.09 -19.52 6.68
CA MET A 884 35.16 -18.37 5.76
C MET A 884 36.40 -18.50 4.84
N GLY A 885 37.55 -18.91 5.38
CA GLY A 885 38.76 -19.15 4.59
C GLY A 885 38.59 -20.25 3.54
N ARG A 886 37.82 -21.31 3.84
CA ARG A 886 37.46 -22.35 2.86
C ARG A 886 36.47 -21.86 1.81
N ALA A 887 35.50 -21.05 2.21
CA ALA A 887 34.42 -20.59 1.35
C ALA A 887 34.87 -19.57 0.30
N VAL A 888 35.70 -18.58 0.68
CA VAL A 888 36.07 -17.45 -0.20
C VAL A 888 37.59 -17.24 -0.30
N GLY A 889 38.39 -18.08 0.35
CA GLY A 889 39.84 -17.94 0.38
C GLY A 889 40.33 -17.02 1.48
N GLU A 890 41.59 -17.21 1.86
CA GLU A 890 42.15 -16.52 3.02
C GLU A 890 42.39 -15.00 2.82
N ASN A 891 42.55 -14.58 1.57
CA ASN A 891 42.79 -13.18 1.18
C ASN A 891 41.49 -12.36 1.10
N HIS A 892 40.32 -13.00 1.16
CA HIS A 892 39.06 -12.30 1.01
C HIS A 892 38.84 -11.29 2.16
N PRO A 893 38.31 -10.08 1.88
CA PRO A 893 38.04 -9.07 2.92
C PRO A 893 37.18 -9.60 4.08
N TRP A 894 36.24 -10.51 3.82
CA TRP A 894 35.45 -11.16 4.88
C TRP A 894 36.30 -12.06 5.77
N THR A 895 37.20 -12.88 5.22
CA THR A 895 38.13 -13.70 6.02
C THR A 895 39.04 -12.82 6.87
N LEU A 896 39.56 -11.73 6.29
CA LEU A 896 40.39 -10.77 7.02
C LEU A 896 39.62 -10.11 8.17
N GLY A 897 38.34 -9.79 7.97
CA GLY A 897 37.44 -9.31 9.03
C GLY A 897 37.23 -10.34 10.15
N CYS A 898 36.92 -11.60 9.78
CA CYS A 898 36.81 -12.70 10.74
C CYS A 898 38.10 -12.91 11.54
N ALA A 899 39.27 -12.76 10.90
CA ALA A 899 40.57 -12.89 11.55
C ALA A 899 40.84 -11.79 12.60
N ILE A 900 40.37 -10.55 12.37
CA ILE A 900 40.44 -9.47 13.38
C ILE A 900 39.66 -9.87 14.64
N ASN A 901 38.46 -10.43 14.44
CA ASN A 901 37.58 -10.88 15.52
C ASN A 901 38.17 -12.09 16.26
N ALA A 902 38.66 -13.10 15.54
CA ALA A 902 39.31 -14.27 16.11
C ALA A 902 40.55 -13.89 16.95
N ALA A 903 41.40 -12.99 16.44
CA ALA A 903 42.54 -12.47 17.20
C ALA A 903 42.11 -11.77 18.51
N ALA A 904 40.99 -11.03 18.47
CA ALA A 904 40.45 -10.40 19.67
C ALA A 904 40.05 -11.41 20.74
N LEU A 905 39.51 -12.57 20.33
CA LEU A 905 39.06 -13.62 21.23
C LEU A 905 40.22 -14.49 21.72
N ARG A 906 41.24 -14.76 20.88
CA ARG A 906 42.53 -15.35 21.31
C ARG A 906 43.17 -14.54 22.45
N ASN A 907 43.22 -13.22 22.30
CA ASN A 907 43.73 -12.33 23.33
C ASN A 907 42.91 -12.44 24.64
N LEU A 908 41.58 -12.52 24.52
CA LEU A 908 40.66 -12.62 25.67
C LEU A 908 40.84 -13.92 26.46
N VAL A 909 41.17 -15.03 25.80
CA VAL A 909 41.44 -16.34 26.45
C VAL A 909 42.91 -16.52 26.87
N GLY A 910 43.74 -15.48 26.73
CA GLY A 910 45.11 -15.47 27.23
C GLY A 910 46.17 -15.95 26.24
N ASP A 911 45.89 -15.93 24.94
CA ASP A 911 46.87 -16.19 23.86
C ASP A 911 47.20 -14.92 23.04
N PRO A 912 47.93 -13.95 23.63
CA PRO A 912 48.28 -12.71 22.95
C PRO A 912 49.35 -12.90 21.85
N GLU A 913 50.15 -13.97 21.89
CA GLU A 913 51.19 -14.25 20.89
C GLU A 913 50.55 -14.63 19.56
N SER A 914 49.64 -15.60 19.56
CA SER A 914 48.89 -15.99 18.35
C SER A 914 47.98 -14.87 17.86
N ALA A 915 47.43 -14.03 18.75
CA ALA A 915 46.63 -12.87 18.37
C ALA A 915 47.46 -11.81 17.63
N ALA A 916 48.65 -11.48 18.13
CA ALA A 916 49.54 -10.50 17.51
C ALA A 916 50.07 -11.00 16.15
N ALA A 917 50.45 -12.27 16.04
CA ALA A 917 50.88 -12.87 14.79
C ALA A 917 49.76 -12.85 13.73
N LEU A 918 48.53 -13.17 14.12
CA LEU A 918 47.37 -13.14 13.23
C LEU A 918 47.08 -11.71 12.73
N THR A 919 47.07 -10.71 13.62
CA THR A 919 46.81 -9.32 13.22
C THR A 919 47.94 -8.69 12.41
N GLU A 920 49.19 -9.11 12.60
CA GLU A 920 50.33 -8.71 11.74
C GLU A 920 50.14 -9.22 10.30
N SER A 921 49.80 -10.50 10.16
CA SER A 921 49.49 -11.12 8.87
C SER A 921 48.31 -10.44 8.19
N VAL A 922 47.20 -10.24 8.92
CA VAL A 922 46.00 -9.57 8.40
C VAL A 922 46.30 -8.14 7.95
N THR A 923 47.09 -7.38 8.73
CA THR A 923 47.49 -6.02 8.37
C THR A 923 48.26 -5.98 7.05
N THR A 924 49.20 -6.91 6.87
CA THR A 924 50.01 -7.03 5.65
C THR A 924 49.13 -7.33 4.45
N ARG A 925 48.31 -8.39 4.53
CA ARG A 925 47.41 -8.82 3.46
C ARG A 925 46.36 -7.77 3.11
N ALA A 926 45.72 -7.16 4.11
CA ALA A 926 44.74 -6.11 3.89
C ALA A 926 45.36 -4.89 3.20
N THR A 927 46.61 -4.54 3.52
CA THR A 927 47.34 -3.45 2.85
C THR A 927 47.62 -3.77 1.39
N GLU A 928 47.98 -5.02 1.07
CA GLU A 928 48.23 -5.46 -0.31
C GLU A 928 46.96 -5.51 -1.16
N ILE A 929 45.83 -5.93 -0.58
CA ILE A 929 44.60 -6.22 -1.32
C ILE A 929 43.70 -4.98 -1.42
N LEU A 930 43.51 -4.26 -0.32
CA LEU A 930 42.57 -3.14 -0.21
C LEU A 930 43.28 -1.78 -0.13
N GLY A 931 44.60 -1.78 0.03
CA GLY A 931 45.38 -0.58 0.25
C GLY A 931 45.46 -0.16 1.71
N ARG A 932 46.45 0.70 2.00
CA ARG A 932 46.83 1.15 3.36
C ARG A 932 45.73 1.90 4.10
N THR A 933 44.87 2.63 3.37
CA THR A 933 43.88 3.55 3.93
C THR A 933 42.46 3.00 3.93
N HIS A 934 42.25 1.76 3.47
CA HIS A 934 40.92 1.15 3.52
C HIS A 934 40.47 0.95 4.98
N PRO A 935 39.19 1.16 5.32
CA PRO A 935 38.70 1.07 6.70
C PRO A 935 39.01 -0.27 7.40
N LEU A 936 38.95 -1.39 6.66
CA LEU A 936 39.35 -2.71 7.18
C LEU A 936 40.85 -2.74 7.54
N THR A 937 41.72 -2.26 6.66
CA THR A 937 43.18 -2.21 6.89
C THR A 937 43.53 -1.33 8.08
N LEU A 938 42.85 -0.19 8.21
CA LEU A 938 43.02 0.71 9.36
C LEU A 938 42.55 0.04 10.67
N SER A 939 41.43 -0.68 10.63
CA SER A 939 40.94 -1.45 11.77
C SER A 939 41.90 -2.58 12.17
N ALA A 940 42.45 -3.30 11.20
CA ALA A 940 43.46 -4.33 11.42
C ALA A 940 44.73 -3.76 12.10
N ARG A 941 45.18 -2.58 11.67
CA ARG A 941 46.35 -1.90 12.28
C ARG A 941 46.10 -1.47 13.71
N ILE A 942 44.91 -0.93 14.01
CA ILE A 942 44.54 -0.58 15.38
C ILE A 942 44.40 -1.85 16.25
N ALA A 943 43.83 -2.92 15.71
CA ALA A 943 43.77 -4.22 16.38
C ALA A 943 45.19 -4.77 16.67
N HIS A 944 46.09 -4.71 15.69
CA HIS A 944 47.48 -5.14 15.84
C HIS A 944 48.21 -4.35 16.93
N ALA A 945 48.04 -3.01 16.96
CA ALA A 945 48.59 -2.18 18.03
C ALA A 945 48.04 -2.58 19.42
N ALA A 946 46.78 -2.99 19.52
CA ALA A 946 46.20 -3.51 20.75
C ALA A 946 46.79 -4.87 21.16
N ASP A 947 47.06 -5.76 20.22
CA ASP A 947 47.67 -7.08 20.52
C ASP A 947 49.15 -6.95 20.91
N LEU A 948 49.90 -6.06 20.27
CA LEU A 948 51.28 -5.73 20.69
C LEU A 948 51.35 -5.17 22.12
N ARG A 949 50.35 -4.38 22.54
CA ARG A 949 50.23 -3.96 23.96
C ARG A 949 49.99 -5.15 24.89
N GLY A 950 49.20 -6.14 24.46
CA GLY A 950 49.01 -7.40 25.17
C GLY A 950 50.33 -8.14 25.41
N LEU A 951 51.22 -8.12 24.41
CA LEU A 951 52.59 -8.64 24.50
C LEU A 951 53.57 -7.74 25.27
N ARG A 952 53.13 -6.58 25.74
CA ARG A 952 53.96 -5.55 26.39
C ARG A 952 55.04 -4.95 25.47
N ASP A 953 54.93 -5.10 24.15
CA ASP A 953 55.77 -4.41 23.17
C ASP A 953 55.26 -2.98 22.91
N ARG A 954 55.51 -2.10 23.88
CA ARG A 954 54.98 -0.73 23.87
C ARG A 954 55.52 0.11 22.71
N GLN A 955 56.79 -0.08 22.34
CA GLN A 955 57.44 0.74 21.32
C GLN A 955 56.85 0.47 19.92
N ARG A 956 56.69 -0.80 19.54
CA ARG A 956 56.02 -1.11 18.26
C ARG A 956 54.55 -0.74 18.30
N ALA A 957 53.85 -1.00 19.41
CA ALA A 957 52.45 -0.65 19.54
C ALA A 957 52.19 0.85 19.34
N GLU A 958 52.97 1.72 19.98
CA GLU A 958 52.84 3.18 19.85
C GLU A 958 53.12 3.67 18.43
N LYS A 959 54.12 3.08 17.76
CA LYS A 959 54.43 3.41 16.36
C LYS A 959 53.25 3.06 15.44
N VAL A 960 52.76 1.82 15.51
CA VAL A 960 51.64 1.35 14.67
C VAL A 960 50.38 2.16 14.97
N GLU A 961 50.06 2.40 16.24
CA GLU A 961 48.91 3.21 16.67
C GLU A 961 48.98 4.64 16.13
N THR A 962 50.13 5.30 16.25
CA THR A 962 50.29 6.70 15.78
C THR A 962 50.10 6.80 14.27
N GLU A 963 50.72 5.91 13.50
CA GLU A 963 50.56 5.88 12.05
C GLU A 963 49.12 5.57 11.64
N ALA A 964 48.49 4.58 12.30
CA ALA A 964 47.13 4.18 11.99
C ALA A 964 46.12 5.28 12.32
N LEU A 965 46.25 5.96 13.47
CA LEU A 965 45.40 7.09 13.84
C LEU A 965 45.55 8.29 12.90
N GLY A 966 46.77 8.56 12.42
CA GLY A 966 47.03 9.58 11.42
C GLY A 966 46.31 9.29 10.11
N ASP A 967 46.45 8.06 9.60
CA ASP A 967 45.79 7.62 8.37
C ASP A 967 44.25 7.61 8.55
N LEU A 968 43.73 7.14 9.68
CA LEU A 968 42.29 7.10 9.97
C LEU A 968 41.68 8.51 10.08
N ALA A 969 42.39 9.45 10.70
CA ALA A 969 41.98 10.86 10.75
C ALA A 969 42.02 11.54 9.37
N ALA A 970 42.97 11.17 8.50
CA ALA A 970 43.05 11.68 7.14
C ALA A 970 41.95 11.11 6.23
N THR A 971 41.61 9.82 6.39
CA THR A 971 40.61 9.14 5.55
C THR A 971 39.17 9.45 5.97
N LEU A 972 38.85 9.34 7.27
CA LEU A 972 37.47 9.47 7.77
C LEU A 972 37.21 10.80 8.49
N GLY A 973 38.26 11.52 8.85
CA GLY A 973 38.19 12.74 9.65
C GLY A 973 38.51 12.51 11.13
N ALA A 974 39.04 13.55 11.78
CA ALA A 974 39.50 13.48 13.17
C ALA A 974 38.39 13.24 14.21
N GLN A 975 37.15 13.59 13.87
CA GLN A 975 35.96 13.44 14.74
C GLN A 975 35.07 12.25 14.35
N HIS A 976 35.47 11.47 13.35
CA HIS A 976 34.72 10.28 12.96
C HIS A 976 34.65 9.27 14.11
N VAL A 977 33.55 8.55 14.23
CA VAL A 977 33.30 7.61 15.35
C VAL A 977 34.40 6.56 15.49
N HIS A 978 34.90 6.02 14.37
CA HIS A 978 36.02 5.09 14.37
C HIS A 978 37.34 5.74 14.81
N THR A 979 37.63 6.98 14.39
CA THR A 979 38.83 7.73 14.81
C THR A 979 38.82 8.03 16.30
N VAL A 980 37.67 8.46 16.82
CA VAL A 980 37.49 8.76 18.25
C VAL A 980 37.59 7.48 19.08
N SER A 981 36.98 6.38 18.63
CA SER A 981 37.05 5.08 19.29
C SER A 981 38.49 4.54 19.33
N ALA A 982 39.21 4.58 18.21
CA ALA A 982 40.60 4.17 18.13
C ALA A 982 41.51 5.03 19.00
N ARG A 983 41.31 6.36 19.03
CA ARG A 983 42.07 7.28 19.91
C ARG A 983 41.84 6.98 21.39
N SER A 984 40.64 6.51 21.73
CA SER A 984 40.28 6.06 23.08
C SER A 984 40.80 4.65 23.40
N ARG A 985 41.59 4.06 22.49
CA ARG A 985 42.18 2.71 22.59
C ARG A 985 41.14 1.59 22.72
N ASN A 986 39.92 1.82 22.23
CA ASN A 986 38.96 0.75 22.06
C ASN A 986 39.42 -0.16 20.93
N ARG A 987 39.44 -1.48 21.19
CA ARG A 987 39.77 -2.45 20.16
C ARG A 987 38.63 -2.50 19.12
N PRO A 988 38.94 -2.43 17.81
CA PRO A 988 37.92 -2.56 16.77
C PRO A 988 37.50 -4.02 16.58
N TYR A 989 36.24 -4.21 16.22
CA TYR A 989 35.66 -5.44 15.72
C TYR A 989 35.14 -5.21 14.31
N TRP A 990 35.04 -6.28 13.51
CA TRP A 990 34.57 -6.20 12.14
C TRP A 990 33.29 -6.99 11.96
N ASP A 991 32.19 -6.29 11.69
CA ASP A 991 30.91 -6.94 11.39
C ASP A 991 30.91 -7.50 9.98
N PHE A 992 30.49 -8.76 9.85
CA PHE A 992 30.09 -9.30 8.56
C PHE A 992 28.79 -8.65 8.12
N GLU A 993 28.76 -8.19 6.87
CA GLU A 993 27.60 -7.55 6.26
C GLU A 993 27.24 -8.33 4.98
N PRO A 994 26.17 -9.15 5.02
CA PRO A 994 25.72 -9.88 3.84
C PRO A 994 25.46 -8.90 2.69
N GLN A 995 25.99 -9.21 1.51
CA GLN A 995 25.78 -8.41 0.31
C GLN A 995 24.61 -8.95 -0.53
N MET A 996 24.10 -8.16 -1.46
CA MET A 996 23.11 -8.66 -2.42
C MET A 996 23.77 -9.63 -3.41
N ILE A 997 23.15 -10.82 -3.55
CA ILE A 997 23.62 -11.97 -4.34
C ILE A 997 23.04 -11.95 -5.77
#